data_AF-A0A9Q1MR94-F1
#
_entry.id   AF-A0A9Q1MR94-F1
#
_cell.length_a   1.000
_cell.length_b   1.000
_cell.length_c   1.000
_cell.angle_alpha   90.00
_cell.angle_beta   90.00
_cell.angle_gamma   90.00
#
_symmetry.space_group_name_H-M   'P 1'
#
loop_
_entity.id
_entity.type
_entity.pdbx_description
1 polymer ?
#
loop_
_entity_poly.entity_id
_entity_poly.type
_entity_poly.pdbx_seq_one_letter_code
_entity_poly.pdbx_strand_id
1 'polypeptide(L)'
;MEFFNRAKVVRLKGHLGKYLVADDDEQTVRQSHNGSSKKARWIVELVHGNPHLIRLKSCHDKYLSASDNAFLLGMTGKKILQTLAATPTDCSIDWEPIKEGYQVKLRTRGGKFLRANGATPPWRNSITHDLPHRTATQDWVLWDVDVIDISMLASESLKSYPSTLSSFSSFGDNDCTDYPSIHRSVSSNESGIQNGMEFFERAKAVRLQSHLGKYLVADEGEQIVRQSRNGSSHRARWTVELVAGKSNIIRLKSCYGLYLTATEQPFLLGMTGKKVLQSLPTKDMDASFEWEPIREGFHVKLRTIEGKYLRANGATPPWRNSITHDVPNRTSTQDWIMWGVEVVDITISDTNESMSGCLSSASSFNSVLDDYTASPDTRSPNGVNYQSKRSKNTSMNQNSGMEFFQKVKSVRLKSHHDKFLLADPDQETVYQDRHGTSKSAKWTIEFPEEVENVIRLKSCYGKYLTATDDQVLLGVTGRKVVQSLPKRLDSSVEWEPMKDGFLVKLKTRYGNYLRANGGLPPWRNSITHDIPHRHHDWILWEVDIVEKLPESTPKITQSERSDDDSSSSFHFTSPTYSMSESRDGFDASPVKAEGRLIYYHVADDNGNANDAVEGPSFHFKGHGLEELTGKLEEITGLENITVCSRNKIHGNLYPLHLALPPNNADMHVVVVPASSKS
;
A
#
# COMPACT_ATOMS: atom_id res chain seq x y z
N MET A 1 16.28 -34.98 0.37
CA MET A 1 17.55 -35.73 0.47
C MET A 1 18.29 -35.93 -0.85
N GLU A 2 17.64 -36.26 -1.98
CA GLU A 2 18.34 -36.55 -3.25
C GLU A 2 19.32 -35.45 -3.72
N PHE A 3 18.96 -34.17 -3.60
CA PHE A 3 19.83 -33.04 -3.97
C PHE A 3 21.08 -32.92 -3.10
N PHE A 4 20.98 -33.27 -1.81
CA PHE A 4 22.03 -33.05 -0.80
C PHE A 4 22.93 -34.27 -0.59
N ASN A 5 22.50 -35.46 -1.04
CA ASN A 5 23.31 -36.68 -0.96
C ASN A 5 24.44 -36.75 -2.01
N ARG A 6 24.32 -36.00 -3.11
CA ARG A 6 25.31 -35.99 -4.21
C ARG A 6 26.12 -34.70 -4.27
N ALA A 7 25.63 -33.62 -3.67
CA ALA A 7 26.22 -32.29 -3.72
C ALA A 7 27.06 -32.00 -2.48
N LYS A 8 28.34 -31.66 -2.64
CA LYS A 8 29.14 -31.14 -1.52
C LYS A 8 29.01 -29.61 -1.37
N VAL A 9 28.61 -28.91 -2.43
CA VAL A 9 28.41 -27.45 -2.44
C VAL A 9 27.12 -27.11 -3.19
N VAL A 10 26.30 -26.24 -2.61
CA VAL A 10 25.03 -25.79 -3.18
C VAL A 10 24.90 -24.27 -3.16
N ARG A 11 24.02 -23.74 -4.02
CA ARG A 11 23.45 -22.40 -3.87
C ARG A 11 21.94 -22.53 -3.72
N LEU A 12 21.38 -21.71 -2.85
CA LEU A 12 19.94 -21.69 -2.59
C LEU A 12 19.36 -20.42 -3.17
N LYS A 13 18.42 -20.56 -4.11
CA LYS A 13 17.74 -19.44 -4.77
C LYS A 13 16.29 -19.38 -4.32
N GLY A 14 15.87 -18.25 -3.77
CA GLY A 14 14.50 -18.04 -3.30
C GLY A 14 13.56 -17.54 -4.41
N HIS A 15 12.27 -17.42 -4.10
CA HIS A 15 11.19 -17.02 -5.02
C HIS A 15 11.43 -15.71 -5.81
N LEU A 16 12.27 -14.79 -5.32
CA LEU A 16 12.60 -13.53 -6.01
C LEU A 16 13.76 -13.66 -7.01
N GLY A 17 14.22 -14.88 -7.27
CA GLY A 17 15.39 -15.14 -8.08
C GLY A 17 16.71 -14.66 -7.45
N LYS A 18 16.74 -14.48 -6.13
CA LYS A 18 17.92 -14.08 -5.35
C LYS A 18 18.48 -15.27 -4.58
N TYR A 19 19.79 -15.26 -4.39
CA TYR A 19 20.54 -16.29 -3.71
C TYR A 19 20.70 -15.99 -2.21
N LEU A 20 20.74 -17.05 -1.41
CA LEU A 20 21.14 -17.00 0.00
C LEU A 20 22.63 -16.70 0.10
N VAL A 21 23.00 -15.60 0.76
CA VAL A 21 24.36 -15.09 0.84
C VAL A 21 24.78 -14.80 2.28
N ALA A 22 25.94 -15.30 2.66
CA ALA A 22 26.66 -14.93 3.88
C ALA A 22 27.22 -13.51 3.77
N ASP A 23 26.85 -12.61 4.69
CA ASP A 23 27.35 -11.23 4.69
C ASP A 23 28.78 -11.14 5.25
N ASP A 24 29.47 -10.03 4.94
CA ASP A 24 30.87 -9.77 5.33
C ASP A 24 31.04 -9.48 6.82
N ASP A 25 29.95 -9.17 7.53
CA ASP A 25 29.96 -9.02 8.98
C ASP A 25 30.12 -10.36 9.72
N GLU A 26 30.16 -11.47 8.97
CA GLU A 26 30.25 -12.85 9.43
C GLU A 26 29.22 -13.22 10.52
N GLN A 27 28.10 -12.49 10.58
CA GLN A 27 27.01 -12.70 11.53
C GLN A 27 25.68 -12.80 10.82
N THR A 28 25.43 -12.00 9.79
CA THR A 28 24.13 -11.90 9.13
C THR A 28 24.08 -12.68 7.82
N VAL A 29 22.86 -13.05 7.43
CA VAL A 29 22.60 -13.73 6.17
C VAL A 29 21.48 -13.00 5.45
N ARG A 30 21.65 -12.84 4.13
CA ARG A 30 20.81 -11.97 3.29
C ARG A 30 20.57 -12.60 1.92
N GLN A 31 19.72 -11.95 1.15
CA GLN A 31 19.48 -12.28 -0.25
C GLN A 31 20.26 -11.32 -1.17
N SER A 32 20.83 -11.86 -2.24
CA SER A 32 21.52 -11.08 -3.27
C SER A 32 21.27 -11.63 -4.66
N HIS A 33 21.29 -10.77 -5.68
CA HIS A 33 21.24 -11.22 -7.08
C HIS A 33 22.55 -11.88 -7.52
N ASN A 34 23.66 -11.64 -6.81
CA ASN A 34 24.98 -12.12 -7.21
C ASN A 34 25.22 -13.59 -6.79
N GLY A 35 24.67 -14.54 -7.55
CA GLY A 35 24.80 -15.98 -7.31
C GLY A 35 26.14 -16.61 -7.71
N SER A 36 27.05 -15.88 -8.37
CA SER A 36 28.39 -16.37 -8.71
C SER A 36 29.41 -16.15 -7.58
N SER A 37 29.10 -15.26 -6.63
CA SER A 37 29.93 -14.96 -5.48
C SER A 37 30.21 -16.20 -4.62
N LYS A 38 31.43 -16.29 -4.07
CA LYS A 38 31.79 -17.30 -3.06
C LYS A 38 30.86 -17.26 -1.84
N LYS A 39 30.33 -16.08 -1.51
CA LYS A 39 29.38 -15.86 -0.41
C LYS A 39 28.02 -16.54 -0.59
N ALA A 40 27.67 -16.89 -1.83
CA ALA A 40 26.44 -17.61 -2.15
C ALA A 40 26.61 -19.14 -2.12
N ARG A 41 27.85 -19.64 -1.96
CA ARG A 41 28.18 -21.06 -1.95
C ARG A 41 28.12 -21.58 -0.52
N TRP A 42 27.31 -22.61 -0.30
CA TRP A 42 27.15 -23.27 0.98
C TRP A 42 27.63 -24.71 0.88
N ILE A 43 28.58 -25.09 1.74
CA ILE A 43 29.05 -26.47 1.86
C ILE A 43 28.01 -27.25 2.66
N VAL A 44 27.63 -28.41 2.15
CA VAL A 44 26.63 -29.28 2.78
C VAL A 44 27.38 -30.33 3.59
N GLU A 45 27.16 -30.35 4.91
CA GLU A 45 27.68 -31.36 5.82
C GLU A 45 26.52 -32.19 6.36
N LEU A 46 26.60 -33.52 6.26
CA LEU A 46 25.61 -34.42 6.83
C LEU A 46 25.84 -34.58 8.34
N VAL A 47 24.77 -34.56 9.13
CA VAL A 47 24.88 -34.73 10.59
C VAL A 47 25.19 -36.20 10.92
N HIS A 48 26.28 -36.43 11.66
CA HIS A 48 26.67 -37.77 12.07
C HIS A 48 25.61 -38.39 13.00
N GLY A 49 25.10 -39.57 12.65
CA GLY A 49 24.05 -40.27 13.39
C GLY A 49 22.61 -39.93 12.99
N ASN A 50 22.38 -38.90 12.16
CA ASN A 50 21.06 -38.64 11.58
C ASN A 50 21.18 -38.16 10.12
N PRO A 51 21.03 -39.08 9.14
CA PRO A 51 21.22 -38.75 7.73
C PRO A 51 20.12 -37.83 7.16
N HIS A 52 19.04 -37.56 7.90
CA HIS A 52 17.97 -36.65 7.45
C HIS A 52 18.25 -35.18 7.76
N LEU A 53 19.33 -34.88 8.49
CA LEU A 53 19.72 -33.53 8.86
C LEU A 53 21.00 -33.11 8.13
N ILE A 54 21.02 -31.85 7.71
CA ILE A 54 22.16 -31.21 7.06
C ILE A 54 22.58 -29.97 7.84
N ARG A 55 23.85 -29.63 7.74
CA ARG A 55 24.44 -28.36 8.17
C ARG A 55 24.94 -27.62 6.94
N LEU A 56 24.65 -26.33 6.87
CA LEU A 56 25.07 -25.47 5.78
C LEU A 56 26.19 -24.57 6.26
N LYS A 57 27.40 -24.79 5.75
CA LYS A 57 28.60 -24.04 6.12
C LYS A 57 28.91 -22.99 5.06
N SER A 58 29.06 -21.75 5.50
CA SER A 58 29.36 -20.57 4.68
C SER A 58 30.84 -20.53 4.24
N CYS A 59 31.18 -19.55 3.40
CA CYS A 59 32.57 -19.26 3.02
C CYS A 59 33.44 -18.72 4.18
N HIS A 60 32.86 -18.32 5.31
CA HIS A 60 33.56 -17.84 6.50
C HIS A 60 33.76 -18.94 7.56
N ASP A 61 33.65 -20.21 7.16
CA ASP A 61 33.69 -21.37 8.05
C ASP A 61 32.64 -21.40 9.18
N LYS A 62 31.59 -20.59 9.07
CA LYS A 62 30.45 -20.53 10.01
C LYS A 62 29.22 -21.23 9.46
N TYR A 63 28.38 -21.77 10.34
CA TYR A 63 27.16 -22.48 10.01
C TYR A 63 25.95 -21.54 9.98
N LEU A 64 24.99 -21.87 9.11
CA LEU A 64 23.67 -21.25 9.09
C LEU A 64 22.88 -21.68 10.33
N SER A 65 22.63 -20.76 11.26
CA SER A 65 21.96 -21.01 12.54
C SER A 65 20.62 -20.30 12.66
N ALA A 66 19.62 -21.01 13.18
CA ALA A 66 18.33 -20.48 13.56
C ALA A 66 18.34 -19.97 15.01
N SER A 67 18.18 -18.65 15.20
CA SER A 67 18.17 -18.01 16.51
C SER A 67 16.75 -17.76 17.02
N ASP A 68 16.50 -17.92 18.32
CA ASP A 68 15.19 -17.60 18.90
C ASP A 68 14.85 -16.11 18.96
N ASN A 69 15.81 -15.24 18.64
CA ASN A 69 15.63 -13.80 18.63
C ASN A 69 14.68 -13.35 17.52
N ALA A 70 13.71 -12.50 17.86
CA ALA A 70 12.86 -11.85 16.86
C ALA A 70 13.71 -11.01 15.88
N PHE A 71 13.38 -11.07 14.58
CA PHE A 71 14.05 -10.25 13.57
C PHE A 71 13.75 -8.77 13.77
N LEU A 72 12.46 -8.44 14.01
CA LEU A 72 11.97 -7.13 14.39
C LEU A 72 10.88 -7.29 15.45
N LEU A 73 10.88 -6.40 16.43
CA LEU A 73 9.89 -6.42 17.51
C LEU A 73 8.48 -6.16 16.93
N GLY A 74 7.52 -7.02 17.28
CA GLY A 74 6.13 -6.92 16.82
C GLY A 74 5.85 -7.49 15.42
N MET A 75 6.84 -8.08 14.74
CA MET A 75 6.66 -8.74 13.44
C MET A 75 6.94 -10.25 13.50
N THR A 76 6.35 -11.02 12.57
CA THR A 76 6.51 -12.48 12.45
C THR A 76 7.84 -12.82 11.79
N GLY A 77 8.72 -13.54 12.47
CA GLY A 77 9.96 -14.06 11.91
C GLY A 77 11.14 -13.91 12.86
N LYS A 78 11.90 -14.99 13.00
CA LYS A 78 13.09 -15.05 13.87
C LYS A 78 14.38 -14.97 13.05
N LYS A 79 15.45 -14.48 13.68
CA LYS A 79 16.74 -14.22 13.02
C LYS A 79 17.41 -15.51 12.54
N ILE A 80 18.11 -15.39 11.42
CA ILE A 80 19.06 -16.37 10.91
C ILE A 80 20.45 -15.74 10.95
N LEU A 81 21.41 -16.48 11.50
CA LEU A 81 22.76 -15.98 11.77
C LEU A 81 23.81 -16.93 11.19
N GLN A 82 25.03 -16.42 11.07
CA GLN A 82 26.25 -17.20 10.87
C GLN A 82 26.90 -17.41 12.25
N THR A 83 27.00 -18.65 12.73
CA THR A 83 27.64 -18.96 14.02
C THR A 83 28.72 -20.01 13.86
N LEU A 84 29.71 -19.97 14.75
CA LEU A 84 30.63 -21.10 14.91
C LEU A 84 29.88 -22.24 15.60
N ALA A 85 30.16 -23.49 15.23
CA ALA A 85 29.61 -24.64 15.93
C ALA A 85 30.17 -24.67 17.36
N ALA A 86 29.42 -24.14 18.32
CA ALA A 86 29.90 -23.99 19.69
C ALA A 86 29.92 -25.33 20.44
N THR A 87 29.04 -26.29 20.09
CA THR A 87 28.98 -27.63 20.69
C THR A 87 28.37 -28.68 19.74
N PRO A 88 28.67 -29.98 19.92
CA PRO A 88 28.08 -31.08 19.13
C PRO A 88 26.55 -31.20 19.27
N THR A 89 25.98 -30.59 20.32
CA THR A 89 24.55 -30.61 20.66
C THR A 89 23.77 -29.40 20.16
N ASP A 90 24.41 -28.48 19.44
CA ASP A 90 23.74 -27.30 18.93
C ASP A 90 22.80 -27.65 17.77
N CYS A 91 21.55 -27.96 18.09
CA CYS A 91 20.52 -28.26 17.09
C CYS A 91 20.06 -27.01 16.32
N SER A 92 20.55 -25.81 16.64
CA SER A 92 20.17 -24.57 15.94
C SER A 92 20.74 -24.49 14.52
N ILE A 93 21.80 -25.25 14.23
CA ILE A 93 22.48 -25.31 12.93
C ILE A 93 22.02 -26.49 12.07
N ASP A 94 21.17 -27.36 12.62
CA ASP A 94 20.68 -28.55 11.93
C ASP A 94 19.40 -28.23 11.16
N TRP A 95 19.40 -28.56 9.86
CA TRP A 95 18.30 -28.31 8.95
C TRP A 95 17.81 -29.60 8.33
N GLU A 96 16.50 -29.77 8.25
CA GLU A 96 15.87 -30.91 7.59
C GLU A 96 15.35 -30.48 6.21
N PRO A 97 15.94 -30.97 5.11
CA PRO A 97 15.51 -30.63 3.76
C PRO A 97 14.30 -31.48 3.32
N ILE A 98 13.15 -30.83 3.16
CA ILE A 98 11.89 -31.41 2.71
C ILE A 98 11.69 -31.07 1.23
N LYS A 99 11.58 -32.10 0.38
CA LYS A 99 11.37 -31.93 -1.07
C LYS A 99 9.91 -31.60 -1.36
N GLU A 100 9.69 -30.59 -2.18
CA GLU A 100 8.37 -30.18 -2.65
C GLU A 100 8.46 -29.86 -4.15
N GLY A 101 8.08 -30.83 -4.98
CA GLY A 101 8.33 -30.77 -6.42
C GLY A 101 9.84 -30.70 -6.71
N TYR A 102 10.25 -29.64 -7.42
CA TYR A 102 11.65 -29.34 -7.76
C TYR A 102 12.36 -28.45 -6.74
N GLN A 103 11.66 -28.00 -5.70
CA GLN A 103 12.15 -27.09 -4.68
C GLN A 103 12.34 -27.80 -3.33
N VAL A 104 13.04 -27.13 -2.42
CA VAL A 104 13.25 -27.61 -1.05
C VAL A 104 12.76 -26.58 -0.02
N LYS A 105 12.14 -27.09 1.04
CA LYS A 105 11.93 -26.37 2.31
C LYS A 105 12.99 -26.83 3.30
N LEU A 106 13.65 -25.89 3.97
CA LEU A 106 14.60 -26.19 5.03
C LEU A 106 13.92 -25.99 6.39
N ARG A 107 13.65 -27.08 7.11
CA ARG A 107 12.94 -27.09 8.38
C ARG A 107 13.93 -27.11 9.56
N THR A 108 13.68 -26.27 10.54
CA THR A 108 14.36 -26.29 11.86
C THR A 108 13.76 -27.38 12.76
N ARG A 109 14.47 -27.80 13.80
CA ARG A 109 13.93 -28.74 14.81
C ARG A 109 12.60 -28.28 15.44
N GLY A 110 12.40 -26.97 15.57
CA GLY A 110 11.16 -26.36 16.08
C GLY A 110 10.01 -26.32 15.06
N GLY A 111 10.13 -26.96 13.89
CA GLY A 111 9.10 -27.05 12.88
C GLY A 111 8.95 -25.82 11.97
N LYS A 112 9.77 -24.77 12.17
CA LYS A 112 9.77 -23.55 11.36
C LYS A 112 10.64 -23.69 10.12
N PHE A 113 10.38 -22.90 9.08
CA PHE A 113 11.08 -23.01 7.80
C PHE A 113 11.94 -21.79 7.49
N LEU A 114 13.07 -22.02 6.81
CA LEU A 114 13.92 -20.95 6.26
C LEU A 114 13.15 -20.14 5.22
N ARG A 115 13.10 -18.82 5.40
CA ARG A 115 12.25 -17.89 4.64
C ARG A 115 13.08 -16.78 4.00
N ALA A 116 12.90 -16.61 2.68
CA ALA A 116 13.40 -15.51 1.88
C ALA A 116 12.41 -14.35 1.88
N ASN A 117 12.75 -13.22 2.51
CA ASN A 117 11.86 -12.08 2.63
C ASN A 117 11.94 -11.07 1.47
N GLY A 118 10.81 -10.82 0.82
CA GLY A 118 10.68 -9.90 -0.32
C GLY A 118 10.06 -8.52 -0.05
N ALA A 119 9.65 -8.24 1.18
CA ALA A 119 8.86 -7.06 1.51
C ALA A 119 9.70 -5.74 1.54
N THR A 120 9.15 -4.67 2.12
CA THR A 120 9.84 -3.38 2.28
C THR A 120 10.95 -3.47 3.32
N PRO A 121 12.03 -2.66 3.23
CA PRO A 121 13.05 -2.57 4.28
C PRO A 121 12.42 -2.29 5.65
N PRO A 122 12.97 -2.83 6.75
CA PRO A 122 14.19 -3.65 6.83
C PRO A 122 13.99 -5.14 6.47
N TRP A 123 12.77 -5.55 6.12
CA TRP A 123 12.43 -6.93 5.72
C TRP A 123 12.99 -7.32 4.35
N ARG A 124 13.19 -6.33 3.47
CA ARG A 124 13.69 -6.55 2.11
C ARG A 124 15.06 -7.24 2.14
N ASN A 125 15.19 -8.33 1.40
CA ASN A 125 16.41 -9.13 1.27
C ASN A 125 16.89 -9.78 2.58
N SER A 126 16.10 -9.75 3.65
CA SER A 126 16.47 -10.45 4.87
C SER A 126 16.16 -11.94 4.77
N ILE A 127 16.76 -12.70 5.69
CA ILE A 127 16.52 -14.13 5.85
C ILE A 127 16.06 -14.36 7.28
N THR A 128 14.92 -15.04 7.42
CA THR A 128 14.34 -15.39 8.73
C THR A 128 13.93 -16.85 8.73
N HIS A 129 13.56 -17.41 9.87
CA HIS A 129 12.75 -18.62 9.90
C HIS A 129 11.40 -18.38 10.57
N ASP A 130 10.34 -18.90 9.95
CA ASP A 130 9.01 -18.88 10.54
C ASP A 130 8.06 -19.89 9.87
N LEU A 131 6.82 -19.93 10.35
CA LEU A 131 5.72 -20.62 9.69
C LEU A 131 4.96 -19.63 8.79
N PRO A 132 4.89 -19.85 7.47
CA PRO A 132 4.05 -19.03 6.61
C PRO A 132 2.56 -19.29 6.94
N HIS A 133 1.91 -18.32 7.58
CA HIS A 133 0.49 -18.41 7.95
C HIS A 133 -0.48 -17.97 6.83
N ARG A 134 0.05 -17.43 5.71
CA ARG A 134 -0.75 -16.91 4.59
C ARG A 134 -0.36 -17.62 3.30
N THR A 135 -1.34 -17.91 2.45
CA THR A 135 -1.16 -18.50 1.11
C THR A 135 -0.15 -17.73 0.26
N ALA A 136 -0.20 -16.40 0.27
CA ALA A 136 0.71 -15.53 -0.48
C ALA A 136 2.18 -15.53 0.00
N THR A 137 2.51 -16.26 1.07
CA THR A 137 3.89 -16.35 1.60
C THR A 137 4.39 -17.80 1.68
N GLN A 138 3.61 -18.76 1.16
CA GLN A 138 3.97 -20.18 1.16
C GLN A 138 5.17 -20.46 0.25
N ASP A 139 5.31 -19.68 -0.83
CA ASP A 139 6.43 -19.74 -1.77
C ASP A 139 7.72 -19.13 -1.20
N TRP A 140 7.64 -18.32 -0.14
CA TRP A 140 8.82 -17.64 0.42
C TRP A 140 9.75 -18.57 1.18
N VAL A 141 9.28 -19.77 1.52
CA VAL A 141 10.07 -20.82 2.17
C VAL A 141 10.57 -21.89 1.19
N LEU A 142 10.24 -21.75 -0.10
CA LEU A 142 10.70 -22.60 -1.17
C LEU A 142 12.02 -22.08 -1.73
N TRP A 143 12.96 -23.00 -1.91
CA TRP A 143 14.29 -22.73 -2.43
C TRP A 143 14.59 -23.66 -3.61
N ASP A 144 15.03 -23.09 -4.73
CA ASP A 144 15.69 -23.85 -5.79
C ASP A 144 17.12 -24.17 -5.34
N VAL A 145 17.57 -25.40 -5.57
CA VAL A 145 18.91 -25.87 -5.19
C VAL A 145 19.78 -26.01 -6.43
N ASP A 146 20.72 -25.09 -6.60
CA ASP A 146 21.74 -25.18 -7.65
C ASP A 146 22.94 -25.97 -7.10
N VAL A 147 23.13 -27.20 -7.55
CA VAL A 147 24.28 -28.05 -7.18
C VAL A 147 25.52 -27.60 -7.94
N ILE A 148 26.64 -27.40 -7.23
CA ILE A 148 27.95 -27.09 -7.83
C ILE A 148 28.84 -28.33 -7.71
N ASP A 149 29.38 -28.80 -8.84
CA ASP A 149 30.37 -29.88 -8.86
C ASP A 149 31.75 -29.35 -8.43
N ILE A 150 32.42 -30.08 -7.53
CA ILE A 150 33.71 -29.68 -6.94
C ILE A 150 34.86 -29.74 -7.96
N SER A 151 34.70 -30.54 -9.02
CA SER A 151 35.65 -30.64 -10.12
C SER A 151 35.99 -29.28 -10.76
N MET A 152 35.10 -28.27 -10.65
CA MET A 152 35.33 -26.89 -11.09
C MET A 152 35.97 -25.95 -10.05
N LEU A 153 36.08 -26.34 -8.78
CA LEU A 153 36.66 -25.50 -7.71
C LEU A 153 38.19 -25.69 -7.58
N ALA A 154 38.71 -26.87 -7.97
CA ALA A 154 40.13 -27.18 -7.91
C ALA A 154 40.97 -26.41 -8.96
N SER A 155 40.35 -25.93 -10.05
CA SER A 155 41.02 -25.10 -11.05
C SER A 155 41.19 -23.64 -10.63
N GLU A 156 40.41 -23.15 -9.66
CA GLU A 156 40.54 -21.80 -9.09
C GLU A 156 41.54 -21.73 -7.93
N SER A 157 41.86 -22.85 -7.26
CA SER A 157 42.82 -22.87 -6.14
C SER A 157 44.29 -23.04 -6.56
N LEU A 158 44.57 -23.37 -7.82
CA LEU A 158 45.93 -23.68 -8.30
C LEU A 158 46.65 -22.51 -9.01
N LYS A 159 46.12 -21.29 -8.98
CA LYS A 159 46.85 -20.10 -9.47
C LYS A 159 47.22 -19.16 -8.32
N SER A 160 48.09 -19.62 -7.43
CA SER A 160 48.89 -18.72 -6.58
C SER A 160 50.36 -19.11 -6.70
N TYR A 161 51.07 -18.49 -7.63
CA TYR A 161 52.52 -18.35 -7.52
C TYR A 161 52.82 -17.02 -6.83
N PRO A 162 53.79 -16.96 -5.90
CA PRO A 162 54.22 -15.72 -5.30
C PRO A 162 55.17 -15.01 -6.28
N SER A 163 54.85 -13.78 -6.65
CA SER A 163 55.79 -12.89 -7.35
C SER A 163 56.03 -11.66 -6.50
N THR A 164 57.14 -11.71 -5.77
CA THR A 164 57.80 -10.55 -5.18
C THR A 164 58.35 -9.67 -6.31
N LEU A 165 58.35 -8.35 -6.08
CA LEU A 165 58.95 -7.25 -6.87
C LEU A 165 58.12 -6.70 -8.05
N SER A 166 57.49 -5.54 -7.83
CA SER A 166 57.92 -4.28 -8.46
C SER A 166 57.00 -3.12 -8.06
N SER A 167 57.64 -1.97 -7.93
CA SER A 167 57.12 -0.72 -7.40
C SER A 167 56.34 0.12 -8.43
N PHE A 168 55.62 1.10 -7.90
CA PHE A 168 55.22 2.38 -8.52
C PHE A 168 53.94 2.48 -9.39
N SER A 169 52.99 3.22 -8.79
CA SER A 169 52.26 4.39 -9.32
C SER A 169 51.37 4.32 -10.56
N SER A 170 50.23 5.03 -10.43
CA SER A 170 49.62 5.95 -11.41
C SER A 170 48.19 5.60 -11.83
N PHE A 171 47.27 6.48 -11.37
CA PHE A 171 46.14 7.11 -12.06
C PHE A 171 45.30 6.34 -13.09
N GLY A 172 43.97 6.50 -12.94
CA GLY A 172 42.99 6.07 -13.93
C GLY A 172 42.89 7.01 -15.13
N ASP A 173 42.10 6.60 -16.11
CA ASP A 173 41.50 7.51 -17.08
C ASP A 173 40.20 6.93 -17.63
N ASN A 174 39.24 7.85 -17.80
CA ASN A 174 38.05 7.71 -18.62
C ASN A 174 38.45 8.00 -20.07
N ASP A 175 37.78 7.35 -21.03
CA ASP A 175 37.91 7.66 -22.45
C ASP A 175 36.63 8.33 -22.96
N CYS A 176 36.75 9.55 -23.47
CA CYS A 176 35.73 10.22 -24.28
C CYS A 176 36.43 11.08 -25.34
N THR A 177 35.91 10.98 -26.55
CA THR A 177 36.49 11.37 -27.84
C THR A 177 36.61 12.88 -28.09
N ASP A 178 37.69 13.23 -28.79
CA ASP A 178 38.18 14.54 -29.27
C ASP A 178 37.28 15.31 -30.26
N TYR A 179 37.34 16.66 -30.20
CA TYR A 179 37.61 17.65 -31.27
C TYR A 179 37.53 19.10 -30.70
N PRO A 180 38.19 20.13 -31.27
CA PRO A 180 39.22 20.89 -30.53
C PRO A 180 38.96 22.40 -30.33
N SER A 181 39.45 22.86 -29.17
CA SER A 181 40.20 24.10 -28.85
C SER A 181 39.89 25.45 -29.53
N ILE A 182 39.43 26.41 -28.72
CA ILE A 182 40.04 27.76 -28.65
C ILE A 182 40.24 28.16 -27.18
N HIS A 183 41.50 28.35 -26.81
CA HIS A 183 41.96 28.90 -25.52
C HIS A 183 41.50 30.35 -25.33
N ARG A 184 41.00 30.67 -24.13
CA ARG A 184 41.34 31.93 -23.45
C ARG A 184 41.51 31.68 -21.95
N SER A 185 42.75 31.80 -21.52
CA SER A 185 43.26 31.65 -20.16
C SER A 185 42.68 32.67 -19.19
N VAL A 186 42.12 32.21 -18.07
CA VAL A 186 42.20 32.94 -16.79
C VAL A 186 42.51 31.92 -15.68
N SER A 187 43.46 32.33 -14.87
CA SER A 187 44.14 31.66 -13.77
C SER A 187 43.25 30.96 -12.75
N SER A 188 43.78 29.84 -12.25
CA SER A 188 43.54 29.18 -10.98
C SER A 188 43.07 30.11 -9.84
N ASN A 189 41.92 29.79 -9.25
CA ASN A 189 41.59 30.09 -7.85
C ASN A 189 40.63 29.01 -7.31
N GLU A 190 41.08 28.37 -6.23
CA GLU A 190 40.35 27.74 -5.12
C GLU A 190 38.88 27.32 -5.35
N SER A 191 38.60 26.01 -5.23
CA SER A 191 37.24 25.48 -5.09
C SER A 191 36.66 25.89 -3.72
N GLY A 192 36.12 27.10 -3.66
CA GLY A 192 35.54 27.70 -2.46
C GLY A 192 34.33 26.91 -1.94
N ILE A 193 34.42 26.46 -0.69
CA ILE A 193 33.23 26.17 0.11
C ILE A 193 32.46 27.49 0.21
N GLN A 194 31.38 27.61 -0.54
CA GLN A 194 30.57 28.81 -0.50
C GLN A 194 29.86 28.89 0.85
N ASN A 195 30.11 29.99 1.57
CA ASN A 195 29.53 30.26 2.88
C ASN A 195 27.99 30.37 2.75
N GLY A 196 27.25 29.50 3.45
CA GLY A 196 25.78 29.48 3.42
C GLY A 196 25.12 30.57 4.27
N MET A 197 25.89 31.39 4.96
CA MET A 197 25.38 32.46 5.83
C MET A 197 24.59 33.53 5.09
N GLU A 198 24.76 33.68 3.77
CA GLU A 198 24.00 34.65 2.96
C GLU A 198 22.47 34.47 3.07
N PHE A 199 21.98 33.25 3.33
CA PHE A 199 20.56 32.97 3.52
C PHE A 199 20.03 33.39 4.91
N PHE A 200 20.93 33.61 5.87
CA PHE A 200 20.61 33.77 7.28
C PHE A 200 21.00 35.14 7.86
N GLU A 201 22.04 35.79 7.33
CA GLU A 201 22.60 37.04 7.87
C GLU A 201 21.58 38.18 7.96
N ARG A 202 20.64 38.24 7.01
CA ARG A 202 19.60 39.28 6.94
C ARG A 202 18.22 38.78 7.38
N ALA A 203 18.09 37.49 7.71
CA ALA A 203 16.83 36.86 8.01
C ALA A 203 16.55 36.87 9.52
N LYS A 204 15.43 37.45 9.95
CA LYS A 204 14.97 37.35 11.34
C LYS A 204 14.37 35.97 11.64
N ALA A 205 13.61 35.44 10.70
CA ALA A 205 13.07 34.10 10.75
C ALA A 205 13.10 33.45 9.37
N VAL A 206 13.14 32.11 9.38
CA VAL A 206 13.17 31.29 8.16
C VAL A 206 12.21 30.10 8.28
N ARG A 207 11.85 29.55 7.12
CA ARG A 207 11.29 28.21 6.96
C ARG A 207 12.28 27.37 6.16
N LEU A 208 12.47 26.13 6.58
CA LEU A 208 13.38 25.20 5.91
C LEU A 208 12.56 24.13 5.18
N GLN A 209 12.64 24.12 3.86
CA GLN A 209 11.94 23.18 2.99
C GLN A 209 12.85 22.00 2.61
N SER A 210 12.39 20.77 2.77
CA SER A 210 13.12 19.55 2.37
C SER A 210 12.90 19.21 0.89
N HIS A 211 13.72 18.30 0.36
CA HIS A 211 13.59 17.71 -0.98
C HIS A 211 12.19 17.11 -1.30
N LEU A 212 11.34 16.89 -0.30
CA LEU A 212 9.97 16.37 -0.46
C LEU A 212 8.90 17.47 -0.55
N GLY A 213 9.30 18.74 -0.60
CA GLY A 213 8.41 19.89 -0.54
C GLY A 213 7.69 19.99 0.81
N LYS A 214 8.35 19.60 1.89
CA LYS A 214 7.83 19.70 3.28
C LYS A 214 8.72 20.62 4.10
N TYR A 215 8.17 21.24 5.12
CA TYR A 215 8.88 22.15 5.99
C TYR A 215 9.30 21.49 7.30
N LEU A 216 10.42 21.93 7.87
CA LEU A 216 10.83 21.60 9.23
C LEU A 216 9.86 22.24 10.23
N VAL A 217 9.21 21.43 11.06
CA VAL A 217 8.17 21.87 12.00
C VAL A 217 8.46 21.38 13.42
N ALA A 218 8.27 22.30 14.38
CA ALA A 218 8.25 22.07 15.82
C ALA A 218 6.99 21.30 16.25
N ASP A 219 7.14 20.17 16.93
CA ASP A 219 6.01 19.37 17.42
C ASP A 219 5.34 20.00 18.66
N GLU A 220 4.04 19.77 18.86
CA GLU A 220 3.26 20.22 20.04
C GLU A 220 3.75 19.59 21.34
N GLY A 221 4.33 18.38 21.28
CA GLY A 221 4.93 17.71 22.45
C GLY A 221 6.25 18.34 22.93
N GLU A 222 6.59 19.55 22.46
CA GLU A 222 7.73 20.41 22.85
C GLU A 222 9.14 19.79 22.73
N GLN A 223 9.29 18.52 22.34
CA GLN A 223 10.60 17.86 22.24
C GLN A 223 10.94 17.37 20.84
N ILE A 224 9.95 17.15 19.99
CA ILE A 224 10.14 16.46 18.71
C ILE A 224 10.17 17.48 17.57
N VAL A 225 11.00 17.22 16.56
CA VAL A 225 10.93 17.91 15.27
C VAL A 225 10.58 16.94 14.16
N ARG A 226 9.77 17.43 13.21
CA ARG A 226 9.24 16.62 12.11
C ARG A 226 9.12 17.43 10.82
N GLN A 227 8.71 16.77 9.76
CA GLN A 227 8.36 17.40 8.48
C GLN A 227 6.84 17.50 8.31
N SER A 228 6.35 18.65 7.87
CA SER A 228 4.94 18.85 7.50
C SER A 228 4.81 19.59 6.18
N ARG A 229 3.70 19.39 5.46
CA ARG A 229 3.41 20.20 4.25
C ARG A 229 2.85 21.59 4.61
N ASN A 230 2.39 21.79 5.83
CA ASN A 230 1.85 23.07 6.29
C ASN A 230 3.01 24.04 6.65
N GLY A 231 3.61 24.65 5.63
CA GLY A 231 4.67 25.65 5.79
C GLY A 231 4.18 26.97 6.39
N SER A 232 2.89 27.29 6.25
CA SER A 232 2.27 28.49 6.79
C SER A 232 2.12 28.50 8.31
N SER A 233 2.20 27.33 8.96
CA SER A 233 2.11 27.22 10.41
C SER A 233 3.23 28.00 11.11
N HIS A 234 2.91 28.68 12.22
CA HIS A 234 3.91 29.32 13.08
C HIS A 234 4.95 28.31 13.61
N ARG A 235 4.59 27.02 13.67
CA ARG A 235 5.46 25.91 14.06
C ARG A 235 6.55 25.59 13.03
N ALA A 236 6.39 26.04 11.78
CA ALA A 236 7.39 25.94 10.73
C ALA A 236 8.36 27.13 10.72
N ARG A 237 8.09 28.17 11.51
CA ARG A 237 8.91 29.39 11.60
C ARG A 237 10.02 29.19 12.64
N TRP A 238 11.26 29.33 12.19
CA TRP A 238 12.44 29.25 13.04
C TRP A 238 13.12 30.62 13.08
N THR A 239 13.25 31.19 14.28
CA THR A 239 13.99 32.44 14.49
C THR A 239 15.47 32.14 14.39
N VAL A 240 16.19 32.95 13.62
CA VAL A 240 17.63 32.81 13.42
C VAL A 240 18.34 33.65 14.46
N GLU A 241 19.11 33.01 15.33
CA GLU A 241 19.99 33.69 16.29
C GLU A 241 21.45 33.48 15.87
N LEU A 242 22.16 34.58 15.62
CA LEU A 242 23.59 34.56 15.31
C LEU A 242 24.40 34.36 16.58
N VAL A 243 25.43 33.52 16.53
CA VAL A 243 26.28 33.26 17.70
C VAL A 243 27.35 34.34 17.83
N ALA A 244 27.34 35.07 18.95
CA ALA A 244 28.34 36.09 19.22
C ALA A 244 29.76 35.50 19.18
N GLY A 245 30.62 36.06 18.33
CA GLY A 245 32.00 35.59 18.13
C GLY A 245 32.17 34.44 17.11
N LYS A 246 31.09 33.89 16.53
CA LYS A 246 31.14 32.87 15.46
C LYS A 246 30.29 33.32 14.27
N SER A 247 30.91 33.94 13.26
CA SER A 247 30.20 34.51 12.10
C SER A 247 29.61 33.48 11.12
N ASN A 248 29.99 32.21 11.23
CA ASN A 248 29.52 31.11 10.37
C ASN A 248 28.53 30.15 11.05
N ILE A 249 28.10 30.44 12.28
CA ILE A 249 27.26 29.55 13.08
C ILE A 249 25.94 30.24 13.43
N ILE A 250 24.86 29.49 13.26
CA ILE A 250 23.50 29.92 13.61
C ILE A 250 22.89 29.00 14.66
N ARG A 251 21.91 29.54 15.38
CA ARG A 251 20.99 28.80 16.24
C ARG A 251 19.58 29.01 15.73
N LEU A 252 18.81 27.93 15.65
CA LEU A 252 17.43 27.98 15.17
C LEU A 252 16.49 27.78 16.34
N LYS A 253 15.70 28.80 16.64
CA LYS A 253 14.75 28.82 17.76
C LYS A 253 13.32 28.66 17.26
N SER A 254 12.59 27.70 17.83
CA SER A 254 11.22 27.40 17.47
C SER A 254 10.23 28.43 18.03
N CYS A 255 8.96 28.32 17.63
CA CYS A 255 7.87 29.10 18.20
C CYS A 255 7.65 28.90 19.70
N TYR A 256 8.11 27.78 20.26
CA TYR A 256 8.05 27.48 21.70
C TYR A 256 9.25 28.05 22.48
N GLY A 257 10.16 28.78 21.81
CA GLY A 257 11.37 29.31 22.42
C GLY A 257 12.49 28.28 22.64
N LEU A 258 12.35 27.07 22.08
CA LEU A 258 13.30 25.97 22.19
C LEU A 258 14.22 25.91 20.97
N TYR A 259 15.46 25.46 21.15
CA TYR A 259 16.44 25.39 20.06
C TYR A 259 16.41 24.03 19.36
N LEU A 260 16.69 24.06 18.05
CA LEU A 260 16.91 22.85 17.26
C LEU A 260 18.22 22.19 17.67
N THR A 261 18.14 21.01 18.30
CA THR A 261 19.26 20.36 18.97
C THR A 261 19.56 18.99 18.38
N ALA A 262 20.80 18.77 17.95
CA ALA A 262 21.33 17.47 17.56
C ALA A 262 21.73 16.65 18.80
N THR A 263 21.35 15.37 18.86
CA THR A 263 21.67 14.49 20.00
C THR A 263 22.40 13.22 19.56
N GLU A 264 23.28 12.68 20.40
CA GLU A 264 23.99 11.45 20.06
C GLU A 264 23.13 10.17 20.15
N GLN A 265 21.86 10.31 20.52
CA GLN A 265 20.93 9.19 20.64
C GLN A 265 20.53 8.64 19.26
N PRO A 266 20.57 7.31 19.04
CA PRO A 266 20.09 6.72 17.80
C PRO A 266 18.59 6.96 17.62
N PHE A 267 18.16 7.25 16.39
CA PHE A 267 16.74 7.46 16.07
C PHE A 267 15.94 6.16 16.17
N LEU A 268 16.43 5.10 15.53
CA LEU A 268 15.89 3.74 15.64
C LEU A 268 17.05 2.74 15.72
N LEU A 269 16.91 1.73 16.57
CA LEU A 269 17.94 0.71 16.76
C LEU A 269 18.20 -0.05 15.45
N GLY A 270 19.45 -0.08 14.99
CA GLY A 270 19.85 -0.75 13.75
C GLY A 270 19.63 0.05 12.46
N MET A 271 19.24 1.33 12.55
CA MET A 271 19.11 2.23 11.40
C MET A 271 20.06 3.42 11.51
N THR A 272 20.37 4.05 10.37
CA THR A 272 21.26 5.22 10.32
C THR A 272 20.52 6.51 10.68
N GLY A 273 21.22 7.42 11.35
CA GLY A 273 20.71 8.72 11.78
C GLY A 273 20.40 8.81 13.26
N LYS A 274 20.80 9.95 13.82
CA LYS A 274 20.62 10.27 15.23
C LYS A 274 19.50 11.29 15.43
N LYS A 275 18.91 11.33 16.62
CA LYS A 275 17.75 12.18 16.89
C LYS A 275 18.12 13.66 16.84
N VAL A 276 17.19 14.45 16.32
CA VAL A 276 17.19 15.91 16.43
C VAL A 276 15.91 16.26 17.20
N LEU A 277 16.04 17.12 18.20
CA LEU A 277 15.00 17.46 19.18
C LEU A 277 14.88 18.97 19.33
N GLN A 278 13.91 19.40 20.14
CA GLN A 278 13.80 20.75 20.66
C GLN A 278 14.21 20.76 22.13
N SER A 279 15.15 21.62 22.52
CA SER A 279 15.57 21.70 23.92
C SER A 279 15.98 23.11 24.31
N LEU A 280 15.96 23.39 25.62
CA LEU A 280 16.59 24.58 26.18
C LEU A 280 18.11 24.39 26.22
N PRO A 281 18.90 25.48 26.11
CA PRO A 281 20.33 25.42 26.34
C PRO A 281 20.61 25.05 27.80
N THR A 282 21.36 23.98 28.02
CA THR A 282 21.94 23.66 29.34
C THR A 282 23.45 23.85 29.24
N LYS A 283 24.11 24.15 30.37
CA LYS A 283 25.56 24.43 30.42
C LYS A 283 26.45 23.30 29.87
N ASP A 284 25.92 22.09 29.73
CA ASP A 284 26.63 20.91 29.19
C ASP A 284 26.38 20.67 27.69
N MET A 285 25.49 21.46 27.06
CA MET A 285 24.96 21.21 25.71
C MET A 285 25.29 22.32 24.70
N ASP A 286 26.19 23.24 25.02
CA ASP A 286 26.38 24.52 24.30
C ASP A 286 26.64 24.42 22.78
N ALA A 287 27.17 23.29 22.30
CA ALA A 287 27.46 23.07 20.87
C ALA A 287 26.39 22.24 20.13
N SER A 288 25.44 21.62 20.84
CA SER A 288 24.47 20.68 20.25
C SER A 288 23.35 21.36 19.45
N PHE A 289 23.13 22.65 19.67
CA PHE A 289 22.15 23.49 18.98
C PHE A 289 22.80 24.49 18.01
N GLU A 290 24.10 24.37 17.78
CA GLU A 290 24.86 25.17 16.82
C GLU A 290 24.90 24.48 15.46
N TRP A 291 24.53 25.22 14.41
CA TRP A 291 24.50 24.72 13.04
C TRP A 291 25.32 25.63 12.13
N GLU A 292 26.14 25.01 11.29
CA GLU A 292 26.91 25.70 10.25
C GLU A 292 26.20 25.58 8.90
N PRO A 293 25.73 26.70 8.31
CA PRO A 293 25.11 26.68 7.00
C PRO A 293 26.15 26.61 5.88
N ILE A 294 26.02 25.62 5.01
CA ILE A 294 26.90 25.40 3.85
C ILE A 294 26.08 25.46 2.58
N ARG A 295 26.40 26.39 1.68
CA ARG A 295 25.68 26.55 0.41
C ARG A 295 26.05 25.44 -0.57
N GLU A 296 25.04 24.86 -1.19
CA GLU A 296 25.20 23.99 -2.35
C GLU A 296 24.10 24.32 -3.38
N GLY A 297 24.47 25.13 -4.36
CA GLY A 297 23.53 25.68 -5.34
C GLY A 297 22.51 26.65 -4.72
N PHE A 298 21.23 26.32 -4.87
CA PHE A 298 20.09 27.05 -4.28
C PHE A 298 19.62 26.48 -2.93
N HIS A 299 20.32 25.49 -2.40
CA HIS A 299 20.00 24.83 -1.15
C HIS A 299 21.12 25.04 -0.13
N VAL A 300 20.80 24.75 1.13
CA VAL A 300 21.74 24.76 2.24
C VAL A 300 21.80 23.41 2.92
N LYS A 301 23.00 23.03 3.33
CA LYS A 301 23.25 21.95 4.29
C LYS A 301 23.49 22.58 5.66
N LEU A 302 22.83 22.07 6.68
CA LEU A 302 23.07 22.49 8.06
C LEU A 302 23.93 21.43 8.74
N ARG A 303 25.19 21.78 9.02
CA ARG A 303 26.20 20.89 9.58
C ARG A 303 26.35 21.09 11.08
N THR A 304 26.40 20.01 11.85
CA THR A 304 26.75 20.04 13.27
C THR A 304 28.27 20.19 13.43
N ILE A 305 28.75 20.59 14.62
CA ILE A 305 30.20 20.65 14.90
C ILE A 305 30.93 19.33 14.67
N GLU A 306 30.23 18.20 14.80
CA GLU A 306 30.75 16.85 14.56
C GLU A 306 30.79 16.45 13.08
N GLY A 307 30.40 17.35 12.17
CA GLY A 307 30.43 17.11 10.71
C GLY A 307 29.24 16.33 10.15
N LYS A 308 28.18 16.10 10.94
CA LYS A 308 26.93 15.46 10.48
C LYS A 308 25.97 16.51 9.96
N TYR A 309 25.03 16.13 9.08
CA TYR A 309 24.12 17.07 8.44
C TYR A 309 22.67 16.84 8.86
N LEU A 310 21.89 17.92 9.00
CA LEU A 310 20.45 17.86 9.22
C LEU A 310 19.77 17.17 8.04
N ARG A 311 19.02 16.10 8.32
CA ARG A 311 18.44 15.19 7.33
C ARG A 311 16.93 15.06 7.48
N ALA A 312 16.23 15.30 6.37
CA ALA A 312 14.80 15.09 6.21
C ALA A 312 14.50 13.68 5.69
N ASN A 313 13.83 12.84 6.48
CA ASN A 313 13.55 11.46 6.09
C ASN A 313 12.22 11.28 5.33
N GLY A 314 12.28 10.65 4.15
CA GLY A 314 11.13 10.38 3.28
C GLY A 314 10.55 8.96 3.32
N ALA A 315 11.13 8.08 4.14
CA ALA A 315 10.87 6.63 4.08
C ALA A 315 9.52 6.19 4.72
N THR A 316 9.40 4.91 5.07
CA THR A 316 8.23 4.33 5.76
C THR A 316 8.21 4.73 7.24
N PRO A 317 7.03 4.81 7.90
CA PRO A 317 6.97 5.00 9.35
C PRO A 317 7.76 3.92 10.10
N PRO A 318 8.40 4.22 11.23
CA PRO A 318 8.40 5.51 11.95
C PRO A 318 9.40 6.54 11.38
N TRP A 319 10.15 6.20 10.33
CA TRP A 319 11.15 7.08 9.71
C TRP A 319 10.52 8.19 8.88
N ARG A 320 9.32 7.96 8.35
CA ARG A 320 8.57 8.93 7.56
C ARG A 320 8.37 10.23 8.33
N ASN A 321 8.69 11.35 7.69
CA ASN A 321 8.55 12.70 8.24
C ASN A 321 9.43 12.99 9.46
N SER A 322 10.32 12.08 9.88
CA SER A 322 11.22 12.38 10.98
C SER A 322 12.39 13.25 10.51
N ILE A 323 13.00 13.93 11.47
CA ILE A 323 14.23 14.69 11.30
C ILE A 323 15.32 13.99 12.09
N THR A 324 16.45 13.78 11.43
CA THR A 324 17.64 13.19 12.04
C THR A 324 18.85 14.00 11.62
N HIS A 325 20.01 13.73 12.18
CA HIS A 325 21.25 14.20 11.58
C HIS A 325 22.19 13.01 11.33
N ASP A 326 22.86 13.02 10.18
CA ASP A 326 23.75 11.95 9.73
C ASP A 326 24.63 12.40 8.57
N VAL A 327 25.61 11.58 8.20
CA VAL A 327 26.35 11.71 6.94
C VAL A 327 25.73 10.73 5.92
N PRO A 328 25.17 11.22 4.80
CA PRO A 328 24.60 10.34 3.78
C PRO A 328 25.71 9.52 3.11
N ASN A 329 25.70 8.20 3.34
CA ASN A 329 26.68 7.26 2.79
C ASN A 329 26.30 6.69 1.40
N ARG A 330 25.16 7.10 0.85
CA ARG A 330 24.64 6.62 -0.45
C ARG A 330 24.30 7.81 -1.34
N THR A 331 24.56 7.68 -2.63
CA THR A 331 24.20 8.66 -3.66
C THR A 331 22.70 8.96 -3.66
N SER A 332 21.84 7.97 -3.44
CA SER A 332 20.38 8.11 -3.41
C SER A 332 19.81 8.85 -2.20
N THR A 333 20.65 9.28 -1.26
CA THR A 333 20.22 9.99 -0.02
C THR A 333 20.94 11.32 0.16
N GLN A 334 21.74 11.75 -0.82
CA GLN A 334 22.47 13.01 -0.76
C GLN A 334 21.53 14.22 -0.77
N ASP A 335 20.39 14.11 -1.45
CA ASP A 335 19.33 15.11 -1.49
C ASP A 335 18.58 15.26 -0.15
N TRP A 336 18.68 14.28 0.75
CA TRP A 336 17.93 14.30 2.02
C TRP A 336 18.47 15.32 3.03
N ILE A 337 19.71 15.77 2.84
CA ILE A 337 20.36 16.79 3.68
C ILE A 337 20.26 18.19 3.09
N MET A 338 19.58 18.33 1.96
CA MET A 338 19.40 19.59 1.24
C MET A 338 18.13 20.28 1.69
N TRP A 339 18.28 21.56 2.08
CA TRP A 339 17.18 22.38 2.54
C TRP A 339 17.07 23.66 1.71
N GLY A 340 15.88 23.98 1.22
CA GLY A 340 15.55 25.31 0.71
C GLY A 340 15.27 26.25 1.87
N VAL A 341 15.74 27.50 1.79
CA VAL A 341 15.52 28.52 2.82
C VAL A 341 14.54 29.56 2.30
N GLU A 342 13.42 29.73 3.00
CA GLU A 342 12.43 30.78 2.75
C GLU A 342 12.46 31.78 3.91
N VAL A 343 12.78 33.04 3.63
CA VAL A 343 12.87 34.12 4.64
C VAL A 343 11.47 34.65 4.95
N VAL A 344 11.15 34.82 6.24
CA VAL A 344 9.82 35.27 6.71
C VAL A 344 9.97 36.43 7.70
N ASP A 345 9.16 37.49 7.53
CA ASP A 345 9.13 38.64 8.44
C ASP A 345 8.24 38.38 9.67
N ILE A 346 8.70 38.81 10.85
CA ILE A 346 7.94 38.71 12.11
C ILE A 346 7.18 40.03 12.32
N THR A 347 5.87 40.06 12.05
CA THR A 347 5.01 41.20 12.39
C THR A 347 4.53 41.12 13.85
N ILE A 348 4.44 42.29 14.51
CA ILE A 348 4.27 42.51 15.96
C ILE A 348 2.92 42.03 16.55
N SER A 349 2.01 41.47 15.73
CA SER A 349 0.71 40.94 16.20
C SER A 349 0.82 39.71 17.11
N ASP A 350 1.94 38.99 17.07
CA ASP A 350 2.07 37.65 17.70
C ASP A 350 2.44 37.70 19.19
N THR A 351 2.87 38.83 19.73
CA THR A 351 3.31 38.91 21.14
C THR A 351 2.15 38.90 22.14
N ASN A 352 0.94 39.30 21.74
CA ASN A 352 -0.20 39.45 22.66
C ASN A 352 -1.02 38.16 22.87
N GLU A 353 -0.85 37.13 22.04
CA GLU A 353 -1.52 35.83 22.27
C GLU A 353 -0.81 34.96 23.33
N SER A 354 0.41 35.32 23.72
CA SER A 354 1.23 34.57 24.69
C SER A 354 0.73 34.63 26.15
N MET A 355 -0.28 35.47 26.46
CA MET A 355 -0.78 35.69 27.83
C MET A 355 -2.19 35.17 28.13
N SER A 356 -2.91 34.56 27.17
CA SER A 356 -4.30 34.14 27.38
C SER A 356 -4.51 32.62 27.61
N GLY A 357 -3.44 31.81 27.68
CA GLY A 357 -3.57 30.35 27.80
C GLY A 357 -3.71 29.79 29.23
N CYS A 358 -3.45 30.58 30.26
CA CYS A 358 -3.51 30.11 31.64
C CYS A 358 -4.88 30.42 32.24
N LEU A 359 -5.84 29.50 32.09
CA LEU A 359 -6.93 29.21 33.05
C LEU A 359 -7.93 28.25 32.38
N SER A 360 -7.77 26.94 32.56
CA SER A 360 -8.86 25.97 32.82
C SER A 360 -8.31 24.55 32.90
N SER A 361 -8.09 24.09 34.14
CA SER A 361 -7.96 22.67 34.47
C SER A 361 -9.32 22.13 34.85
N ALA A 362 -9.91 21.23 34.04
CA ALA A 362 -10.53 19.98 34.48
C ALA A 362 -11.30 19.29 33.33
N SER A 363 -11.00 17.99 33.17
CA SER A 363 -11.74 16.96 32.41
C SER A 363 -11.60 16.95 30.88
N SER A 364 -10.95 15.89 30.38
CA SER A 364 -11.43 14.97 29.34
C SER A 364 -10.25 14.39 28.54
N PHE A 365 -10.21 13.07 28.50
CA PHE A 365 -9.21 12.26 27.82
C PHE A 365 -9.43 12.28 26.30
N ASN A 366 -8.33 12.17 25.56
CA ASN A 366 -8.17 12.02 24.10
C ASN A 366 -8.39 13.26 23.23
N SER A 367 -7.29 13.93 22.91
CA SER A 367 -7.19 14.81 21.73
C SER A 367 -5.82 14.64 21.05
N VAL A 368 -5.78 13.98 19.89
CA VAL A 368 -4.74 14.20 18.87
C VAL A 368 -5.39 14.18 17.49
N LEU A 369 -6.00 15.31 17.17
CA LEU A 369 -6.40 15.83 15.86
C LEU A 369 -6.30 17.36 16.08
N ASP A 370 -5.60 18.16 15.29
CA ASP A 370 -5.86 18.44 13.89
C ASP A 370 -4.79 19.34 13.24
N ASP A 371 -4.99 19.60 11.94
CA ASP A 371 -4.66 20.81 11.16
C ASP A 371 -3.74 20.63 9.93
N TYR A 372 -4.32 20.36 8.74
CA TYR A 372 -5.23 21.13 7.87
C TYR A 372 -4.54 22.08 6.87
N THR A 373 -5.21 22.12 5.72
CA THR A 373 -5.07 22.83 4.45
C THR A 373 -5.03 24.36 4.57
N ALA A 374 -4.46 25.06 3.58
CA ALA A 374 -4.79 26.47 3.30
C ALA A 374 -4.59 26.88 1.82
N SER A 375 -5.44 27.83 1.40
CA SER A 375 -5.81 28.43 0.09
C SER A 375 -4.77 29.33 -0.61
N PRO A 376 -5.20 30.02 -1.70
CA PRO A 376 -4.96 31.48 -1.80
C PRO A 376 -6.16 32.37 -2.25
N ASP A 377 -6.35 33.45 -1.47
CA ASP A 377 -6.63 34.90 -1.67
C ASP A 377 -7.34 35.54 -2.90
N THR A 378 -8.28 36.48 -2.65
CA THR A 378 -8.03 37.95 -2.80
C THR A 378 -9.12 38.88 -2.19
N ARG A 379 -8.66 39.92 -1.45
CA ARG A 379 -9.13 41.34 -1.35
C ARG A 379 -10.32 41.73 -0.43
N SER A 380 -9.97 42.44 0.66
CA SER A 380 -10.78 43.27 1.62
C SER A 380 -11.32 44.59 0.99
N PRO A 381 -12.05 45.52 1.69
CA PRO A 381 -12.31 45.65 3.15
C PRO A 381 -13.70 46.19 3.64
N ASN A 382 -13.88 46.13 4.98
CA ASN A 382 -14.62 46.97 5.96
C ASN A 382 -16.11 47.35 5.71
N GLY A 383 -17.07 47.30 6.65
CA GLY A 383 -17.10 47.01 8.08
C GLY A 383 -18.50 47.33 8.67
N VAL A 384 -18.65 47.07 9.98
CA VAL A 384 -19.68 47.54 10.96
C VAL A 384 -20.92 46.65 11.23
N ASN A 385 -21.03 46.35 12.53
CA ASN A 385 -22.09 45.73 13.36
C ASN A 385 -23.57 45.90 12.94
N TYR A 386 -24.43 44.91 13.28
CA TYR A 386 -25.53 45.06 14.26
C TYR A 386 -26.25 43.73 14.54
N GLN A 387 -26.86 43.68 15.73
CA GLN A 387 -27.60 42.59 16.37
C GLN A 387 -28.85 42.09 15.62
N SER A 388 -29.17 40.81 15.87
CA SER A 388 -30.51 40.20 16.01
C SER A 388 -31.73 40.84 15.32
N LYS A 389 -32.33 40.12 14.35
CA LYS A 389 -33.75 39.71 14.35
C LYS A 389 -34.15 38.89 13.11
N ARG A 390 -34.78 37.76 13.39
CA ARG A 390 -35.82 36.99 12.67
C ARG A 390 -36.47 37.69 11.45
N SER A 391 -36.40 37.07 10.25
CA SER A 391 -37.56 36.73 9.38
C SER A 391 -37.19 36.45 7.91
N LYS A 392 -37.69 35.31 7.40
CA LYS A 392 -38.10 34.95 6.03
C LYS A 392 -37.10 34.98 4.85
N ASN A 393 -36.79 33.76 4.41
CA ASN A 393 -36.59 33.28 3.04
C ASN A 393 -36.24 34.31 1.94
N THR A 394 -34.97 34.26 1.55
CA THR A 394 -34.56 34.36 0.15
C THR A 394 -33.47 33.31 -0.09
N SER A 395 -33.75 32.40 -1.01
CA SER A 395 -32.87 31.34 -1.49
C SER A 395 -31.54 31.93 -1.98
N MET A 396 -30.47 31.69 -1.24
CA MET A 396 -29.13 31.68 -1.83
C MET A 396 -28.87 30.25 -2.29
N ASN A 397 -28.71 30.08 -3.60
CA ASN A 397 -28.37 28.83 -4.28
C ASN A 397 -27.26 28.07 -3.54
N GLN A 398 -27.65 27.06 -2.77
CA GLN A 398 -26.72 26.03 -2.32
C GLN A 398 -26.63 24.98 -3.42
N ASN A 399 -25.43 24.48 -3.71
CA ASN A 399 -25.16 23.38 -4.63
C ASN A 399 -25.78 22.05 -4.13
N SER A 400 -27.10 22.02 -3.95
CA SER A 400 -27.85 20.85 -3.52
C SER A 400 -27.80 19.82 -4.64
N GLY A 401 -27.13 18.69 -4.37
CA GLY A 401 -27.05 17.55 -5.29
C GLY A 401 -28.34 16.73 -5.33
N MET A 402 -29.42 17.20 -4.68
CA MET A 402 -30.70 16.50 -4.63
C MET A 402 -31.35 16.29 -6.00
N GLU A 403 -31.04 17.14 -6.99
CA GLU A 403 -31.55 17.00 -8.36
C GLU A 403 -31.19 15.64 -9.01
N PHE A 404 -30.09 15.00 -8.60
CA PHE A 404 -29.70 13.67 -9.09
C PHE A 404 -30.59 12.55 -8.52
N PHE A 405 -31.34 12.81 -7.45
CA PHE A 405 -32.09 11.80 -6.70
C PHE A 405 -33.61 12.00 -6.74
N GLN A 406 -34.12 13.23 -6.91
CA GLN A 406 -35.55 13.58 -6.78
C GLN A 406 -36.52 12.78 -7.69
N LYS A 407 -36.08 12.26 -8.84
CA LYS A 407 -36.91 11.47 -9.77
C LYS A 407 -36.42 10.03 -9.94
N VAL A 408 -35.60 9.55 -9.01
CA VAL A 408 -34.91 8.27 -9.11
C VAL A 408 -35.33 7.34 -7.98
N LYS A 409 -35.66 6.09 -8.34
CA LYS A 409 -36.02 5.04 -7.39
C LYS A 409 -34.78 4.27 -6.90
N SER A 410 -33.83 4.01 -7.79
CA SER A 410 -32.58 3.34 -7.42
C SER A 410 -31.39 3.77 -8.27
N VAL A 411 -30.20 3.74 -7.66
CA VAL A 411 -28.94 4.21 -8.23
C VAL A 411 -27.81 3.20 -8.03
N ARG A 412 -26.78 3.34 -8.84
CA ARG A 412 -25.43 2.85 -8.58
C ARG A 412 -24.51 4.03 -8.38
N LEU A 413 -23.58 3.90 -7.44
CA LEU A 413 -22.58 4.93 -7.17
C LEU A 413 -21.24 4.41 -7.65
N LYS A 414 -20.68 5.07 -8.66
CA LYS A 414 -19.37 4.75 -9.23
C LYS A 414 -18.33 5.71 -8.70
N SER A 415 -17.25 5.18 -8.14
CA SER A 415 -16.13 5.94 -7.60
C SER A 415 -15.16 6.36 -8.69
N HIS A 416 -14.28 7.29 -8.35
CA HIS A 416 -13.13 7.70 -9.18
C HIS A 416 -12.21 6.54 -9.63
N HIS A 417 -12.28 5.36 -8.98
CA HIS A 417 -11.47 4.19 -9.36
C HIS A 417 -12.14 3.27 -10.39
N ASP A 418 -13.19 3.73 -11.06
CA ASP A 418 -14.03 2.95 -11.97
C ASP A 418 -14.60 1.68 -11.29
N LYS A 419 -15.04 1.85 -10.04
CA LYS A 419 -15.64 0.80 -9.22
C LYS A 419 -16.93 1.29 -8.61
N PHE A 420 -17.86 0.37 -8.39
CA PHE A 420 -19.16 0.66 -7.81
C PHE A 420 -19.14 0.41 -6.30
N LEU A 421 -20.01 1.11 -5.57
CA LEU A 421 -20.31 0.81 -4.16
C LEU A 421 -21.18 -0.45 -4.08
N LEU A 422 -20.67 -1.51 -3.45
CA LEU A 422 -21.36 -2.79 -3.28
C LEU A 422 -21.66 -3.08 -1.80
N ALA A 423 -22.85 -3.63 -1.55
CA ALA A 423 -23.19 -4.27 -0.30
C ALA A 423 -22.64 -5.70 -0.24
N ASP A 424 -21.91 -6.04 0.80
CA ASP A 424 -21.31 -7.36 0.96
C ASP A 424 -22.37 -8.42 1.35
N PRO A 425 -22.27 -9.66 0.83
CA PRO A 425 -23.09 -10.79 1.27
C PRO A 425 -23.08 -11.09 2.77
N ASP A 426 -22.07 -10.65 3.51
CA ASP A 426 -22.05 -10.71 4.98
C ASP A 426 -23.15 -9.86 5.65
N GLN A 427 -23.82 -9.01 4.88
CA GLN A 427 -24.86 -8.07 5.32
C GLN A 427 -24.40 -7.07 6.39
N GLU A 428 -23.10 -6.88 6.59
CA GLU A 428 -22.54 -5.93 7.54
C GLU A 428 -21.63 -4.94 6.83
N THR A 429 -20.77 -5.42 5.94
CA THR A 429 -19.75 -4.59 5.30
C THR A 429 -20.20 -4.05 3.94
N VAL A 430 -19.52 -3.01 3.51
CA VAL A 430 -19.62 -2.45 2.16
C VAL A 430 -18.21 -2.30 1.60
N TYR A 431 -18.07 -2.52 0.31
CA TYR A 431 -16.80 -2.41 -0.40
C TYR A 431 -17.02 -1.83 -1.80
N GLN A 432 -15.93 -1.63 -2.54
CA GLN A 432 -16.00 -1.24 -3.94
C GLN A 432 -15.36 -2.28 -4.87
N ASP A 433 -16.01 -2.50 -6.01
CA ASP A 433 -15.51 -3.40 -7.05
C ASP A 433 -15.99 -3.00 -8.45
N ARG A 434 -15.36 -3.53 -9.50
CA ARG A 434 -15.67 -3.23 -10.90
C ARG A 434 -17.00 -3.84 -11.38
N HIS A 435 -17.59 -4.74 -10.61
CA HIS A 435 -18.84 -5.44 -10.94
C HIS A 435 -20.10 -4.60 -10.68
N GLY A 436 -20.32 -3.57 -11.49
CA GLY A 436 -21.47 -2.67 -11.38
C GLY A 436 -22.83 -3.28 -11.77
N THR A 437 -22.87 -4.45 -12.39
CA THR A 437 -24.12 -5.12 -12.81
C THR A 437 -24.75 -5.99 -11.74
N SER A 438 -24.06 -6.20 -10.61
CA SER A 438 -24.57 -6.99 -9.50
C SER A 438 -25.75 -6.31 -8.81
N LYS A 439 -26.72 -7.10 -8.32
CA LYS A 439 -27.79 -6.61 -7.44
C LYS A 439 -27.24 -5.93 -6.18
N SER A 440 -26.04 -6.32 -5.73
CA SER A 440 -25.37 -5.69 -4.58
C SER A 440 -24.88 -4.26 -4.83
N ALA A 441 -24.74 -3.85 -6.09
CA ALA A 441 -24.38 -2.48 -6.45
C ALA A 441 -25.59 -1.53 -6.51
N LYS A 442 -26.82 -2.07 -6.43
CA LYS A 442 -28.07 -1.31 -6.51
C LYS A 442 -28.48 -0.80 -5.14
N TRP A 443 -28.63 0.52 -5.03
CA TRP A 443 -29.09 1.20 -3.81
C TRP A 443 -30.44 1.87 -4.07
N THR A 444 -31.44 1.53 -3.26
CA THR A 444 -32.78 2.14 -3.32
C THR A 444 -32.77 3.42 -2.50
N ILE A 445 -33.36 4.49 -3.03
CA ILE A 445 -33.40 5.79 -2.37
C ILE A 445 -34.68 5.89 -1.56
N GLU A 446 -34.56 6.26 -0.28
CA GLU A 446 -35.68 6.63 0.57
C GLU A 446 -35.49 8.09 1.05
N PHE A 447 -36.57 8.87 1.00
CA PHE A 447 -36.58 10.27 1.43
C PHE A 447 -37.21 10.36 2.84
N PRO A 448 -36.48 10.83 3.86
CA PRO A 448 -37.06 11.06 5.19
C PRO A 448 -38.12 12.17 5.16
N GLU A 449 -39.29 11.95 5.77
CA GLU A 449 -40.37 12.95 5.82
C GLU A 449 -40.05 14.16 6.71
N GLU A 450 -39.17 13.99 7.70
CA GLU A 450 -38.88 15.01 8.73
C GLU A 450 -37.76 15.98 8.37
N VAL A 451 -36.92 15.65 7.39
CA VAL A 451 -35.71 16.42 7.05
C VAL A 451 -35.61 16.60 5.53
N GLU A 452 -35.70 17.84 5.07
CA GLU A 452 -35.50 18.18 3.67
C GLU A 452 -34.01 18.07 3.28
N ASN A 453 -33.74 17.73 2.02
CA ASN A 453 -32.39 17.63 1.41
C ASN A 453 -31.47 16.49 1.88
N VAL A 454 -32.02 15.44 2.48
CA VAL A 454 -31.27 14.22 2.81
C VAL A 454 -31.88 12.98 2.13
N ILE A 455 -31.05 11.98 1.89
CA ILE A 455 -31.45 10.68 1.37
C ILE A 455 -30.96 9.55 2.28
N ARG A 456 -31.69 8.45 2.27
CA ARG A 456 -31.26 7.17 2.84
C ARG A 456 -31.02 6.19 1.70
N LEU A 457 -29.89 5.51 1.72
CA LEU A 457 -29.51 4.52 0.70
C LEU A 457 -29.71 3.12 1.26
N LYS A 458 -30.60 2.34 0.67
CA LYS A 458 -30.95 0.99 1.10
C LYS A 458 -30.36 -0.07 0.17
N SER A 459 -29.60 -1.00 0.75
CA SER A 459 -28.97 -2.11 0.04
C SER A 459 -30.00 -3.14 -0.43
N CYS A 460 -29.57 -4.06 -1.30
CA CYS A 460 -30.38 -5.20 -1.72
C CYS A 460 -30.79 -6.14 -0.57
N TYR A 461 -30.13 -6.05 0.59
CA TYR A 461 -30.45 -6.80 1.80
C TYR A 461 -31.45 -6.08 2.72
N GLY A 462 -31.98 -4.93 2.30
CA GLY A 462 -32.94 -4.14 3.08
C GLY A 462 -32.31 -3.35 4.23
N LYS A 463 -30.98 -3.27 4.29
CA LYS A 463 -30.23 -2.49 5.29
C LYS A 463 -29.81 -1.13 4.73
N TYR A 464 -29.57 -0.16 5.58
CA TYR A 464 -29.17 1.18 5.17
C TYR A 464 -27.65 1.34 5.16
N LEU A 465 -27.14 2.17 4.25
CA LEU A 465 -25.76 2.62 4.27
C LEU A 465 -25.55 3.55 5.48
N THR A 466 -24.78 3.09 6.45
CA THR A 466 -24.66 3.70 7.77
C THR A 466 -23.24 4.15 8.03
N ALA A 467 -23.07 5.41 8.41
CA ALA A 467 -21.81 5.96 8.90
C ALA A 467 -21.63 5.63 10.39
N THR A 468 -20.56 4.92 10.77
CA THR A 468 -20.30 4.58 12.19
C THR A 468 -19.09 5.34 12.71
N ASP A 469 -18.99 5.48 14.04
CA ASP A 469 -17.83 6.11 14.66
C ASP A 469 -16.60 5.18 14.80
N ASP A 470 -16.72 3.93 14.34
CA ASP A 470 -15.67 2.93 14.44
C ASP A 470 -14.54 3.21 13.44
N GLN A 471 -13.30 3.05 13.87
CA GLN A 471 -12.14 3.15 12.97
C GLN A 471 -12.01 1.87 12.14
N VAL A 472 -11.75 2.00 10.83
CA VAL A 472 -11.54 0.84 9.94
C VAL A 472 -10.20 0.16 10.19
N LEU A 473 -9.14 0.95 10.35
CA LEU A 473 -7.79 0.44 10.61
C LEU A 473 -7.07 1.40 11.56
N LEU A 474 -6.41 0.85 12.58
CA LEU A 474 -5.55 1.64 13.47
C LEU A 474 -4.45 2.35 12.67
N GLY A 475 -4.43 3.68 12.74
CA GLY A 475 -3.43 4.54 12.09
C GLY A 475 -3.72 4.90 10.64
N VAL A 476 -4.92 4.63 10.10
CA VAL A 476 -5.39 5.09 8.79
C VAL A 476 -6.62 5.98 8.96
N THR A 477 -6.74 7.07 8.18
CA THR A 477 -7.82 8.05 8.33
C THR A 477 -9.15 7.50 7.83
N GLY A 478 -10.27 7.89 8.44
CA GLY A 478 -11.62 7.54 8.00
C GLY A 478 -12.31 6.48 8.84
N ARG A 479 -13.62 6.70 9.03
CA ARG A 479 -14.48 5.87 9.87
C ARG A 479 -15.31 4.90 9.04
N LYS A 480 -15.70 3.76 9.63
CA LYS A 480 -16.33 2.65 8.92
C LYS A 480 -17.69 3.09 8.39
N VAL A 481 -17.95 2.70 7.14
CA VAL A 481 -19.30 2.69 6.59
C VAL A 481 -19.72 1.25 6.51
N VAL A 482 -20.94 0.96 6.97
CA VAL A 482 -21.51 -0.38 7.07
C VAL A 482 -22.89 -0.39 6.43
N GLN A 483 -23.45 -1.58 6.28
CA GLN A 483 -24.87 -1.74 6.06
C GLN A 483 -25.53 -2.21 7.37
N SER A 484 -26.41 -1.40 7.94
CA SER A 484 -27.08 -1.74 9.19
C SER A 484 -28.56 -1.37 9.16
N LEU A 485 -29.34 -1.98 10.05
CA LEU A 485 -30.75 -1.66 10.26
C LEU A 485 -30.92 -1.23 11.73
N PRO A 486 -30.71 0.05 12.05
CA PRO A 486 -30.82 0.52 13.43
C PRO A 486 -32.28 0.44 13.91
N LYS A 487 -32.47 0.17 15.21
CA LYS A 487 -33.81 0.01 15.83
C LYS A 487 -34.69 1.25 15.65
N ARG A 488 -34.06 2.43 15.61
CA ARG A 488 -34.67 3.70 15.21
C ARG A 488 -33.76 4.32 14.18
N LEU A 489 -34.30 4.73 13.03
CA LEU A 489 -33.53 5.43 12.02
C LEU A 489 -33.09 6.77 12.62
N ASP A 490 -31.78 6.98 12.65
CA ASP A 490 -31.14 8.17 13.20
C ASP A 490 -30.28 8.85 12.12
N SER A 491 -29.56 9.90 12.50
CA SER A 491 -28.72 10.67 11.59
C SER A 491 -27.54 9.89 10.99
N SER A 492 -27.25 8.67 11.43
CA SER A 492 -26.14 7.85 10.92
C SER A 492 -26.42 7.24 9.54
N VAL A 493 -27.70 7.12 9.16
CA VAL A 493 -28.13 6.58 7.86
C VAL A 493 -28.48 7.67 6.84
N GLU A 494 -28.34 8.94 7.23
CA GLU A 494 -28.76 10.11 6.45
C GLU A 494 -27.58 10.75 5.74
N TRP A 495 -27.72 10.90 4.42
CA TRP A 495 -26.70 11.47 3.54
C TRP A 495 -27.26 12.69 2.84
N GLU A 496 -26.53 13.80 2.88
CA GLU A 496 -26.83 15.06 2.19
C GLU A 496 -26.06 15.08 0.86
N PRO A 497 -26.75 14.99 -0.30
CA PRO A 497 -26.09 15.05 -1.59
C PRO A 497 -25.69 16.48 -1.94
N MET A 498 -24.43 16.66 -2.35
CA MET A 498 -23.89 17.94 -2.80
C MET A 498 -23.36 17.81 -4.23
N LYS A 499 -23.73 18.76 -5.10
CA LYS A 499 -23.31 18.78 -6.50
C LYS A 499 -21.89 19.32 -6.65
N ASP A 500 -21.05 18.59 -7.36
CA ASP A 500 -19.73 19.02 -7.81
C ASP A 500 -19.56 18.67 -9.30
N GLY A 501 -19.94 19.61 -10.18
CA GLY A 501 -20.04 19.36 -11.61
C GLY A 501 -21.12 18.33 -11.95
N PHE A 502 -20.71 17.23 -12.60
CA PHE A 502 -21.56 16.07 -12.92
C PHE A 502 -21.46 14.95 -11.86
N LEU A 503 -20.66 15.16 -10.82
CA LEU A 503 -20.44 14.21 -9.75
C LEU A 503 -21.14 14.70 -8.48
N VAL A 504 -21.35 13.76 -7.55
CA VAL A 504 -22.01 14.02 -6.26
C VAL A 504 -21.06 13.67 -5.12
N LYS A 505 -21.05 14.51 -4.09
CA LYS A 505 -20.51 14.20 -2.77
C LYS A 505 -21.65 13.84 -1.84
N LEU A 506 -21.53 12.77 -1.08
CA LEU A 506 -22.51 12.37 -0.07
C LEU A 506 -21.96 12.72 1.30
N LYS A 507 -22.57 13.70 1.97
CA LYS A 507 -22.11 14.25 3.24
C LYS A 507 -22.95 13.71 4.40
N THR A 508 -22.32 13.31 5.49
CA THR A 508 -23.03 12.94 6.73
C THR A 508 -23.45 14.19 7.49
N ARG A 509 -24.41 14.06 8.41
CA ARG A 509 -24.84 15.17 9.30
C ARG A 509 -23.70 15.78 10.13
N TYR A 510 -22.63 15.01 10.37
CA TYR A 510 -21.45 15.45 11.11
C TYR A 510 -20.38 16.11 10.24
N GLY A 511 -20.62 16.26 8.93
CA GLY A 511 -19.71 16.97 8.02
C GLY A 511 -18.69 16.11 7.27
N ASN A 512 -18.71 14.79 7.45
CA ASN A 512 -17.81 13.87 6.74
C ASN A 512 -18.39 13.46 5.38
N TYR A 513 -17.55 13.01 4.45
CA TYR A 513 -17.99 12.60 3.11
C TYR A 513 -17.79 11.12 2.87
N LEU A 514 -18.71 10.48 2.17
CA LEU A 514 -18.56 9.10 1.70
C LEU A 514 -17.34 9.00 0.77
N ARG A 515 -16.40 8.13 1.09
CA ARG A 515 -15.10 7.99 0.43
C ARG A 515 -14.83 6.56 -0.01
N ALA A 516 -14.44 6.40 -1.26
CA ALA A 516 -14.00 5.13 -1.83
C ALA A 516 -12.47 4.99 -1.75
N ASN A 517 -11.96 4.09 -0.90
CA ASN A 517 -10.53 3.96 -0.66
C ASN A 517 -9.77 3.12 -1.70
N GLY A 518 -8.76 3.71 -2.33
CA GLY A 518 -7.76 3.01 -3.13
C GLY A 518 -6.61 2.42 -2.30
N GLY A 519 -5.55 1.95 -2.97
CA GLY A 519 -4.28 1.62 -2.31
C GLY A 519 -4.07 0.13 -1.98
N LEU A 520 -3.52 -0.17 -0.80
CA LEU A 520 -3.11 -1.51 -0.37
C LEU A 520 -4.18 -2.20 0.52
N PRO A 521 -4.46 -3.50 0.36
CA PRO A 521 -5.34 -4.23 1.27
C PRO A 521 -4.81 -4.20 2.73
N PRO A 522 -5.69 -4.17 3.75
CA PRO A 522 -7.15 -4.24 3.68
C PRO A 522 -7.83 -2.88 3.41
N TRP A 523 -7.08 -1.79 3.32
CA TRP A 523 -7.61 -0.45 3.04
C TRP A 523 -8.18 -0.33 1.62
N ARG A 524 -7.50 -0.94 0.66
CA ARG A 524 -7.93 -1.05 -0.73
C ARG A 524 -9.34 -1.62 -0.79
N ASN A 525 -10.20 -0.98 -1.57
CA ASN A 525 -11.59 -1.36 -1.79
C ASN A 525 -12.52 -1.16 -0.60
N SER A 526 -12.05 -0.63 0.53
CA SER A 526 -12.94 -0.26 1.64
C SER A 526 -13.71 1.02 1.33
N ILE A 527 -14.83 1.20 2.03
CA ILE A 527 -15.64 2.41 2.02
C ILE A 527 -15.60 3.01 3.42
N THR A 528 -15.31 4.30 3.49
CA THR A 528 -15.26 5.05 4.75
C THR A 528 -16.00 6.37 4.61
N HIS A 529 -16.31 7.02 5.72
CA HIS A 529 -16.62 8.44 5.68
C HIS A 529 -15.52 9.24 6.37
N ASP A 530 -15.08 10.31 5.72
CA ASP A 530 -13.97 11.15 6.17
C ASP A 530 -13.96 12.47 5.39
N ILE A 531 -13.16 13.43 5.84
CA ILE A 531 -12.81 14.61 5.05
C ILE A 531 -11.42 14.35 4.46
N PRO A 532 -11.31 13.93 3.19
CA PRO A 532 -10.02 13.53 2.62
C PRO A 532 -9.07 14.72 2.55
N HIS A 533 -7.96 14.68 3.29
CA HIS A 533 -6.88 15.67 3.15
C HIS A 533 -6.02 15.48 1.89
N ARG A 534 -6.10 14.29 1.27
CA ARG A 534 -5.47 13.92 -0.01
C ARG A 534 -6.45 13.05 -0.79
N HIS A 535 -6.34 13.07 -2.11
CA HIS A 535 -7.25 12.33 -2.99
C HIS A 535 -8.71 12.78 -2.82
N HIS A 536 -8.94 14.09 -2.96
CA HIS A 536 -10.30 14.67 -2.92
C HIS A 536 -11.23 14.05 -3.96
N ASP A 537 -10.69 13.47 -5.03
CA ASP A 537 -11.48 12.79 -6.05
C ASP A 537 -12.13 11.50 -5.52
N TRP A 538 -11.66 10.94 -4.40
CA TRP A 538 -12.21 9.70 -3.83
C TRP A 538 -13.56 9.87 -3.13
N ILE A 539 -13.97 11.11 -2.85
CA ILE A 539 -15.31 11.43 -2.33
C ILE A 539 -16.29 11.82 -3.43
N LEU A 540 -15.83 11.87 -4.68
CA LEU A 540 -16.67 12.15 -5.83
C LEU A 540 -17.25 10.83 -6.34
N TRP A 541 -18.57 10.83 -6.49
CA TRP A 541 -19.34 9.69 -6.97
C TRP A 541 -20.11 10.08 -8.22
N GLU A 542 -19.97 9.28 -9.27
CA GLU A 542 -20.83 9.31 -10.43
C GLU A 542 -22.12 8.54 -10.11
N VAL A 543 -23.26 9.20 -10.27
CA VAL A 543 -24.58 8.62 -10.00
C VAL A 543 -25.13 8.03 -11.28
N ASP A 544 -25.21 6.72 -11.33
CA ASP A 544 -25.78 5.97 -12.45
C ASP A 544 -27.20 5.52 -12.10
N ILE A 545 -28.18 5.96 -12.90
CA ILE A 545 -29.60 5.81 -12.63
C ILE A 545 -30.09 4.44 -13.15
N VAL A 546 -30.55 3.58 -12.23
CA VAL A 546 -31.03 2.23 -12.58
C VAL A 546 -32.54 2.22 -12.81
N GLU A 547 -33.31 2.86 -11.94
CA GLU A 547 -34.78 2.93 -12.05
C GLU A 547 -35.24 4.36 -11.77
N LYS A 548 -36.04 4.94 -12.67
CA LYS A 548 -36.70 6.23 -12.45
C LYS A 548 -38.04 6.00 -11.74
N LEU A 549 -38.44 6.93 -10.87
CA LEU A 549 -39.77 6.90 -10.27
C LEU A 549 -40.82 7.20 -11.37
N PRO A 550 -41.89 6.41 -11.53
CA PRO A 550 -42.95 6.76 -12.47
C PRO A 550 -43.59 8.10 -12.03
N GLU A 551 -43.70 9.05 -12.95
CA GLU A 551 -44.38 10.32 -12.72
C GLU A 551 -45.85 10.01 -12.40
N SER A 552 -46.30 10.25 -11.17
CA SER A 552 -47.72 10.15 -10.85
C SER A 552 -48.44 11.27 -11.59
N THR A 553 -49.21 10.91 -12.62
CA THR A 553 -50.22 11.80 -13.19
C THR A 553 -51.12 12.32 -12.06
N PRO A 554 -51.49 13.61 -12.06
CA PRO A 554 -52.33 14.17 -11.02
C PRO A 554 -53.67 13.45 -11.04
N LYS A 555 -54.02 12.82 -9.91
CA LYS A 555 -55.35 12.28 -9.67
C LYS A 555 -56.33 13.45 -9.61
N ILE A 556 -57.07 13.67 -10.68
CA ILE A 556 -58.34 14.40 -10.62
C ILE A 556 -59.38 13.39 -10.16
N THR A 557 -59.88 13.59 -8.94
CA THR A 557 -61.12 13.00 -8.47
C THR A 557 -62.27 13.71 -9.17
N GLN A 558 -63.04 12.99 -9.99
CA GLN A 558 -64.48 13.20 -10.11
C GLN A 558 -65.15 11.95 -10.65
N SER A 559 -66.32 11.70 -10.07
CA SER A 559 -67.18 10.53 -10.11
C SER A 559 -68.10 10.49 -11.34
N GLU A 560 -68.68 9.30 -11.53
CA GLU A 560 -69.94 8.98 -12.23
C GLU A 560 -69.90 8.63 -13.74
N ARG A 561 -70.01 7.30 -13.97
CA ARG A 561 -71.11 6.60 -14.66
C ARG A 561 -70.87 5.99 -16.06
N SER A 562 -71.23 4.70 -16.11
CA SER A 562 -71.83 3.88 -17.19
C SER A 562 -70.92 3.27 -18.28
N ASP A 563 -70.81 1.94 -18.18
CA ASP A 563 -71.06 0.88 -19.19
C ASP A 563 -70.42 1.01 -20.58
N ASP A 564 -69.58 0.03 -20.98
CA ASP A 564 -70.05 -1.10 -21.82
C ASP A 564 -68.97 -2.17 -22.08
N ASP A 565 -69.45 -3.37 -22.37
CA ASP A 565 -68.77 -4.63 -22.71
C ASP A 565 -67.65 -4.56 -23.76
N SER A 566 -66.61 -5.41 -23.63
CA SER A 566 -66.30 -6.46 -24.64
C SER A 566 -64.90 -7.08 -24.52
N SER A 567 -64.86 -8.37 -24.84
CA SER A 567 -63.83 -9.38 -24.65
C SER A 567 -62.62 -9.38 -25.61
N SER A 568 -61.65 -10.25 -25.28
CA SER A 568 -60.64 -10.96 -26.13
C SER A 568 -59.31 -10.21 -26.32
N SER A 569 -58.12 -10.82 -26.42
CA SER A 569 -57.60 -12.19 -26.28
C SER A 569 -56.06 -12.08 -26.32
N PHE A 570 -55.35 -12.90 -25.56
CA PHE A 570 -53.90 -13.11 -25.68
C PHE A 570 -53.57 -13.80 -27.01
N HIS A 571 -52.43 -13.46 -27.64
CA HIS A 571 -51.54 -14.41 -28.32
C HIS A 571 -50.16 -13.77 -28.62
N PHE A 572 -49.10 -14.42 -28.14
CA PHE A 572 -47.70 -14.19 -28.51
C PHE A 572 -47.41 -14.81 -29.88
N THR A 573 -46.65 -14.11 -30.72
CA THR A 573 -46.03 -14.66 -31.94
C THR A 573 -44.54 -14.35 -31.93
N SER A 574 -43.73 -15.42 -31.94
CA SER A 574 -42.32 -15.41 -32.30
C SER A 574 -42.18 -15.95 -33.72
N PRO A 575 -41.14 -15.55 -34.47
CA PRO A 575 -40.48 -16.42 -35.46
C PRO A 575 -38.99 -16.54 -35.13
N THR A 576 -38.47 -17.74 -34.83
CA THR A 576 -38.03 -18.84 -35.71
C THR A 576 -36.68 -18.61 -36.39
N TYR A 577 -35.76 -19.52 -36.02
CA TYR A 577 -34.42 -19.82 -36.52
C TYR A 577 -34.26 -19.85 -38.05
N SER A 578 -33.07 -19.45 -38.52
CA SER A 578 -32.48 -19.95 -39.78
C SER A 578 -30.97 -20.21 -39.59
N MET A 579 -30.61 -21.49 -39.65
CA MET A 579 -29.24 -22.00 -39.76
C MET A 579 -28.81 -21.96 -41.22
N SER A 580 -27.64 -21.42 -41.54
CA SER A 580 -26.92 -21.72 -42.78
C SER A 580 -25.42 -21.50 -42.60
N GLU A 581 -24.67 -22.59 -42.73
CA GLU A 581 -23.22 -22.61 -42.86
C GLU A 581 -22.76 -21.88 -44.13
N SER A 582 -21.65 -21.15 -44.04
CA SER A 582 -20.73 -20.98 -45.18
C SER A 582 -19.33 -20.62 -44.66
N ARG A 583 -18.36 -21.43 -45.11
CA ARG A 583 -16.92 -21.17 -45.05
C ARG A 583 -16.55 -20.17 -46.14
N ASP A 584 -15.84 -19.10 -45.78
CA ASP A 584 -14.57 -18.76 -46.43
C ASP A 584 -13.81 -17.73 -45.59
N GLY A 585 -12.51 -17.93 -45.44
CA GLY A 585 -11.65 -17.12 -44.59
C GLY A 585 -11.08 -15.90 -45.30
N PHE A 586 -10.77 -14.85 -44.55
CA PHE A 586 -9.48 -14.14 -44.58
C PHE A 586 -9.43 -13.09 -43.45
N ASP A 587 -8.42 -13.24 -42.61
CA ASP A 587 -7.67 -12.22 -41.86
C ASP A 587 -8.44 -11.19 -40.99
N ALA A 588 -8.67 -11.57 -39.74
CA ALA A 588 -8.81 -10.62 -38.63
C ALA A 588 -8.04 -11.15 -37.41
N SER A 589 -7.08 -10.35 -36.95
CA SER A 589 -6.23 -10.66 -35.79
C SER A 589 -7.05 -11.09 -34.56
N PRO A 590 -6.61 -12.08 -33.76
CA PRO A 590 -7.41 -12.55 -32.65
C PRO A 590 -7.46 -11.48 -31.56
N VAL A 591 -8.65 -10.91 -31.36
CA VAL A 591 -9.03 -10.21 -30.14
C VAL A 591 -8.68 -11.15 -28.97
N LYS A 592 -7.83 -10.69 -28.05
CA LYS A 592 -7.46 -11.43 -26.83
C LYS A 592 -8.74 -11.96 -26.17
N ALA A 593 -8.95 -13.27 -26.22
CA ALA A 593 -10.06 -13.90 -25.53
C ALA A 593 -9.80 -13.79 -24.02
N GLU A 594 -10.55 -12.92 -23.34
CA GLU A 594 -10.49 -12.79 -21.89
C GLU A 594 -11.37 -13.87 -21.26
N GLY A 595 -10.82 -14.71 -20.36
CA GLY A 595 -11.55 -15.75 -19.62
C GLY A 595 -10.73 -17.04 -19.48
N ARG A 596 -11.16 -17.97 -18.63
CA ARG A 596 -10.61 -19.35 -18.58
C ARG A 596 -11.27 -20.23 -19.63
N LEU A 597 -10.55 -21.18 -20.21
CA LEU A 597 -11.13 -22.15 -21.13
C LEU A 597 -11.71 -23.32 -20.33
N ILE A 598 -13.01 -23.61 -20.51
CA ILE A 598 -13.68 -24.77 -19.93
C ILE A 598 -13.83 -25.83 -21.01
N TYR A 599 -13.22 -26.98 -20.82
CA TYR A 599 -13.49 -28.20 -21.57
C TYR A 599 -14.56 -29.00 -20.85
N TYR A 600 -15.61 -29.41 -21.55
CA TYR A 600 -16.67 -30.20 -20.93
C TYR A 600 -16.97 -31.48 -21.71
N HIS A 601 -17.39 -32.51 -20.97
CA HIS A 601 -17.92 -33.76 -21.52
C HIS A 601 -19.24 -34.08 -20.83
N VAL A 602 -20.25 -34.51 -21.58
CA VAL A 602 -21.50 -35.00 -20.99
C VAL A 602 -21.35 -36.48 -20.69
N ALA A 603 -21.61 -36.89 -19.46
CA ALA A 603 -21.59 -38.30 -19.07
C ALA A 603 -22.78 -39.03 -19.71
N ASP A 604 -22.55 -40.26 -20.17
CA ASP A 604 -23.62 -41.16 -20.61
C ASP A 604 -24.50 -41.63 -19.44
N ASP A 605 -25.59 -42.35 -19.73
CA ASP A 605 -26.53 -42.88 -18.73
C ASP A 605 -25.87 -43.81 -17.70
N ASN A 606 -24.63 -44.27 -17.96
CA ASN A 606 -23.83 -45.11 -17.07
C ASN A 606 -22.74 -44.32 -16.32
N GLY A 607 -22.72 -42.99 -16.42
CA GLY A 607 -21.75 -42.12 -15.75
C GLY A 607 -20.36 -42.11 -16.39
N ASN A 608 -20.19 -42.70 -17.58
CA ASN A 608 -18.92 -42.71 -18.29
C ASN A 608 -18.82 -41.52 -19.25
N ALA A 609 -17.70 -40.81 -19.17
CA ALA A 609 -17.30 -39.79 -20.13
C ALA A 609 -16.06 -40.28 -20.89
N ASN A 610 -16.10 -40.21 -22.22
CA ASN A 610 -15.02 -40.69 -23.10
C ASN A 610 -13.94 -39.59 -23.27
N ASP A 611 -12.87 -39.68 -22.48
CA ASP A 611 -11.76 -38.70 -22.44
C ASP A 611 -10.80 -38.78 -23.64
N ALA A 612 -11.00 -39.73 -24.56
CA ALA A 612 -10.09 -39.96 -25.68
C ALA A 612 -10.18 -38.86 -26.77
N VAL A 613 -11.21 -38.03 -26.73
CA VAL A 613 -11.44 -36.91 -27.67
C VAL A 613 -11.47 -35.61 -26.85
N GLU A 614 -10.69 -34.61 -27.25
CA GLU A 614 -10.70 -33.28 -26.65
C GLU A 614 -12.13 -32.72 -26.73
N GLY A 615 -12.77 -32.60 -25.56
CA GLY A 615 -14.19 -32.23 -25.48
C GLY A 615 -14.44 -30.81 -25.98
N PRO A 616 -15.69 -30.47 -26.32
CA PRO A 616 -16.06 -29.10 -26.67
C PRO A 616 -15.62 -28.12 -25.58
N SER A 617 -15.20 -26.92 -26.00
CA SER A 617 -14.68 -25.91 -25.07
C SER A 617 -15.28 -24.52 -25.29
N PHE A 618 -15.36 -23.74 -24.22
CA PHE A 618 -15.82 -22.35 -24.29
C PHE A 618 -15.10 -21.46 -23.27
N HIS A 619 -15.08 -20.16 -23.53
CA HIS A 619 -14.48 -19.19 -22.62
C HIS A 619 -15.46 -18.81 -21.50
N PHE A 620 -15.01 -18.96 -20.26
CA PHE A 620 -15.77 -18.66 -19.07
C PHE A 620 -15.10 -17.54 -18.26
N LYS A 621 -15.85 -16.46 -18.02
CA LYS A 621 -15.39 -15.26 -17.27
C LYS A 621 -15.87 -15.24 -15.81
N GLY A 622 -16.66 -16.22 -15.39
CA GLY A 622 -17.20 -16.32 -14.04
C GLY A 622 -16.24 -16.95 -13.04
N HIS A 623 -16.57 -16.82 -11.76
CA HIS A 623 -15.81 -17.40 -10.64
C HIS A 623 -16.67 -18.32 -9.76
N GLY A 624 -18.00 -18.27 -9.93
CA GLY A 624 -18.94 -19.12 -9.24
C GLY A 624 -19.18 -20.44 -9.97
N LEU A 625 -19.37 -21.51 -9.19
CA LEU A 625 -19.82 -22.79 -9.73
C LEU A 625 -21.25 -22.69 -10.29
N GLU A 626 -22.14 -21.94 -9.64
CA GLU A 626 -23.53 -21.73 -10.09
C GLU A 626 -23.58 -21.07 -11.48
N GLU A 627 -22.74 -20.07 -11.74
CA GLU A 627 -22.63 -19.43 -13.05
C GLU A 627 -22.11 -20.38 -14.13
N LEU A 628 -21.19 -21.27 -13.77
CA LEU A 628 -20.67 -22.29 -14.66
C LEU A 628 -21.73 -23.34 -14.97
N THR A 629 -22.46 -23.79 -13.95
CA THR A 629 -23.59 -24.71 -14.08
C THR A 629 -24.66 -24.11 -15.00
N GLY A 630 -25.11 -22.88 -14.77
CA GLY A 630 -26.13 -22.24 -15.63
C GLY A 630 -25.69 -22.08 -17.08
N LYS A 631 -24.40 -21.76 -17.32
CA LYS A 631 -23.86 -21.75 -18.69
C LYS A 631 -23.78 -23.14 -19.31
N LEU A 632 -23.45 -24.17 -18.54
CA LEU A 632 -23.43 -25.54 -19.04
C LEU A 632 -24.85 -26.05 -19.33
N GLU A 633 -25.85 -25.65 -18.56
CA GLU A 633 -27.27 -25.94 -18.85
C GLU A 633 -27.71 -25.25 -20.15
N GLU A 634 -27.33 -23.99 -20.37
CA GLU A 634 -27.60 -23.27 -21.62
C GLU A 634 -26.93 -23.92 -22.84
N ILE A 635 -25.66 -24.31 -22.71
CA ILE A 635 -24.86 -24.88 -23.81
C ILE A 635 -25.27 -26.32 -24.13
N THR A 636 -25.58 -27.11 -23.10
CA THR A 636 -25.93 -28.54 -23.28
C THR A 636 -27.43 -28.77 -23.47
N GLY A 637 -28.27 -27.80 -23.14
CA GLY A 637 -29.73 -27.94 -23.15
C GLY A 637 -30.27 -28.90 -22.09
N LEU A 638 -29.45 -29.28 -21.10
CA LEU A 638 -29.82 -30.21 -20.03
C LEU A 638 -30.27 -29.43 -18.79
N GLU A 639 -31.33 -29.89 -18.13
CA GLU A 639 -31.84 -29.31 -16.88
C GLU A 639 -31.38 -30.14 -15.67
N ASN A 640 -31.13 -29.47 -14.54
CA ASN A 640 -30.70 -30.10 -13.27
C ASN A 640 -29.40 -30.89 -13.40
N ILE A 641 -28.36 -30.28 -13.93
CA ILE A 641 -27.06 -30.94 -14.11
C ILE A 641 -26.20 -30.88 -12.84
N THR A 642 -25.36 -31.91 -12.64
CA THR A 642 -24.26 -31.88 -11.67
C THR A 642 -22.93 -31.73 -12.39
N VAL A 643 -22.17 -30.68 -12.07
CA VAL A 643 -20.83 -30.45 -12.64
C VAL A 643 -19.78 -31.17 -11.79
N CYS A 644 -19.06 -32.11 -12.39
CA CYS A 644 -18.06 -32.94 -11.73
C CYS A 644 -16.65 -32.67 -12.27
N SER A 645 -15.63 -32.86 -11.44
CA SER A 645 -14.23 -32.95 -11.85
C SER A 645 -13.78 -34.40 -11.82
N ARG A 646 -13.06 -34.85 -12.84
CA ARG A 646 -12.49 -36.21 -12.88
C ARG A 646 -11.10 -36.23 -12.30
N ASN A 647 -10.81 -37.18 -11.41
CA ASN A 647 -9.45 -37.37 -10.90
C ASN A 647 -8.60 -38.11 -11.94
N LYS A 648 -7.52 -37.47 -12.43
CA LYS A 648 -6.61 -38.02 -13.46
C LYS A 648 -5.91 -39.33 -13.07
N ILE A 649 -5.87 -39.69 -11.78
CA ILE A 649 -5.15 -40.87 -11.27
C ILE A 649 -6.06 -42.10 -11.14
N HIS A 650 -7.33 -41.90 -10.75
CA HIS A 650 -8.26 -43.01 -10.46
C HIS A 650 -9.51 -43.02 -11.36
N GLY A 651 -9.71 -42.01 -12.21
CA GLY A 651 -10.84 -41.93 -13.14
C GLY A 651 -12.20 -41.59 -12.49
N ASN A 652 -12.29 -41.53 -11.16
CA ASN A 652 -13.52 -41.21 -10.44
C ASN A 652 -13.97 -39.76 -10.64
N LEU A 653 -15.29 -39.56 -10.75
CA LEU A 653 -15.95 -38.25 -10.83
C LEU A 653 -16.26 -37.73 -9.42
N TYR A 654 -15.92 -36.47 -9.17
CA TYR A 654 -16.19 -35.78 -7.91
C TYR A 654 -17.04 -34.53 -8.20
N PRO A 655 -18.24 -34.39 -7.58
CA PRO A 655 -19.04 -33.19 -7.75
C PRO A 655 -18.27 -31.97 -7.24
N LEU A 656 -18.24 -30.91 -8.05
CA LEU A 656 -17.72 -29.64 -7.61
C LEU A 656 -18.72 -29.04 -6.62
N HIS A 657 -18.22 -28.62 -5.45
CA HIS A 657 -19.02 -27.96 -4.40
C HIS A 657 -18.40 -26.62 -3.95
N LEU A 658 -17.22 -26.29 -4.48
CA LEU A 658 -16.45 -25.11 -4.12
C LEU A 658 -16.43 -24.13 -5.29
N ALA A 659 -16.24 -22.85 -4.98
CA ALA A 659 -16.00 -21.82 -5.99
C ALA A 659 -14.80 -22.16 -6.87
N LEU A 660 -14.84 -21.72 -8.13
CA LEU A 660 -13.80 -22.04 -9.10
C LEU A 660 -12.49 -21.33 -8.70
N PRO A 661 -11.32 -21.92 -8.98
CA PRO A 661 -10.03 -21.32 -8.66
C PRO A 661 -9.89 -19.89 -9.25
N PRO A 662 -9.29 -18.91 -8.53
CA PRO A 662 -9.23 -17.52 -8.96
C PRO A 662 -8.14 -17.23 -10.02
N ASN A 663 -7.26 -18.19 -10.29
CA ASN A 663 -6.37 -18.15 -11.45
C ASN A 663 -7.20 -18.50 -12.69
N ASN A 664 -7.19 -17.73 -13.77
CA ASN A 664 -7.91 -18.06 -15.02
C ASN A 664 -7.36 -19.32 -15.75
N ALA A 665 -6.91 -20.34 -15.01
CA ALA A 665 -6.47 -21.62 -15.52
C ALA A 665 -7.62 -22.39 -16.15
N ASP A 666 -7.31 -23.09 -17.22
CA ASP A 666 -8.23 -23.94 -17.96
C ASP A 666 -8.69 -25.12 -17.10
N MET A 667 -9.93 -25.55 -17.31
CA MET A 667 -10.55 -26.60 -16.51
C MET A 667 -11.22 -27.65 -17.39
N HIS A 668 -11.15 -28.91 -16.97
CA HIS A 668 -11.91 -30.00 -17.54
C HIS A 668 -13.02 -30.40 -16.57
N VAL A 669 -14.26 -30.42 -17.03
CA VAL A 669 -15.43 -30.76 -16.23
C VAL A 669 -16.29 -31.81 -16.94
N VAL A 670 -17.00 -32.61 -16.15
CA VAL A 670 -17.95 -33.61 -16.65
C VAL A 670 -19.34 -33.21 -16.18
N VAL A 671 -20.27 -33.08 -17.13
CA VAL A 671 -21.67 -32.73 -16.88
C VAL A 671 -22.45 -34.03 -16.72
N VAL A 672 -23.06 -34.23 -15.54
CA VAL A 672 -23.86 -35.41 -15.22
C VAL A 672 -25.34 -35.01 -15.14
N PRO A 673 -26.21 -35.45 -16.05
CA PRO A 673 -27.64 -35.17 -16.00
C PRO A 673 -28.31 -35.86 -14.79
N ALA A 674 -29.33 -35.24 -14.19
CA ALA A 674 -30.06 -35.86 -13.08
C ALA A 674 -30.72 -37.22 -13.42
N SER A 675 -31.02 -37.48 -14.70
CA SER A 675 -31.59 -38.75 -15.18
C SER A 675 -30.63 -39.95 -15.08
N SER A 676 -29.33 -39.71 -14.89
CA SER A 676 -28.28 -40.74 -14.81
C SER A 676 -28.00 -41.24 -13.38
N LYS A 677 -28.73 -40.76 -12.36
CA LYS A 677 -28.63 -41.23 -10.95
C LYS A 677 -29.59 -42.38 -10.61
N SER A 678 -29.98 -43.19 -11.60
CA SER A 678 -30.81 -44.39 -11.39
C SER A 678 -29.99 -45.60 -10.97
#